data_AF-A0A7I7MVI4-F1
#
_entry.id   AF-A0A7I7MVI4-F1
#
_cell.length_a   1.000
_cell.length_b   1.000
_cell.length_c   1.000
_cell.angle_alpha   90.00
_cell.angle_beta   90.00
_cell.angle_gamma   90.00
#
_symmetry.space_group_name_H-M   'P 1'
#
loop_
_entity.id
_entity.type
_entity.pdbx_description
1 polymer ?
#
loop_
_entity_poly.entity_id
_entity_poly.type
_entity_poly.pdbx_seq_one_letter_code
_entity_poly.pdbx_strand_id
1 'polypeptide(L)'
;MSFVIAVPELLRTAATDLAALGSALSAANAAAAAPTTALLAAAQDEVSLAIAALFSGHAQRYQAVSAQAGTFHAQFVQALTAGAGAYSSAEAAQQTLLGAVNAAVQTLTGRPLIGNGANGAPGTGQDGAPGGWLLGDGGAGGSGGPGQDGGNGGAAGLWGTGGAGGAGGNSTTGNGGAGGNGGAGGWLLGNGGVGGAGGAALNNAVGGVGGAGGAALNNAVGGAGGAGGAGGLLGAGGSGGVGGVGVGGTGGTGGVGGTGGTGGLLAGLVGAGGGNGGAGGFGNADGGAGGAGGNAGLLAGPGGTGGAGGFGGVGDGGAGGAGGNAGLLFGPGGPGGAGGLSANGTGGAGGQGGNAGLLGGGGIGGAGGASLTGTGGAGGHGGTATLLGGGGAGGAGGASLGGVGGIGGTGGRAGLLVGNGGGGGAGGQGATTGGAGGTGGDATLIGSAGTGGNGGFGPTIGGAGAHGASGPLQAVFDVLNAPTEALTGRPLIGNGANGAPGTGEPGTPGGWLLGDGGAGGSGAPGHDGGTGGSAGLLGTGGAGGAGGNSTTGNAGAGGTGGAGGWLAGNGGAGGGAGASAAVGGNGGTGGTGGAGGLFGAGGSGGAGGAGLGLGAVGGAGGTGGAGGPLGGLIGAGGGNGGAGGNGVAAGGAGGNGGNAGLLAGPGGAGGLGGLNTQGATGAPGGAGGRAGLLFGSGGDGGAGGLSTAGTGGAGGSGGGAGLLFSGGGIGGSGGFGANGDGGTGGDGGNAGLLGSGGGGGAGGASGFGDGGTGGNGGKAGLLVGNGGAGGAGGGAIAAGGAGGIGGTALLIGTGGNGGNGGTGAPPGNGGSGGAGGLLLGPNGINGLP
;
A
#
# COMPACT_ATOMS: atom_id res chain seq x y z
N MET A 1 4.36 -30.88 21.40
CA MET A 1 5.70 -31.16 20.86
C MET A 1 6.39 -29.82 20.64
N SER A 2 7.54 -29.56 21.26
CA SER A 2 8.32 -28.34 20.98
C SER A 2 9.04 -28.52 19.66
N PHE A 3 8.67 -27.75 18.64
CA PHE A 3 9.37 -27.75 17.36
C PHE A 3 10.70 -27.00 17.54
N VAL A 4 11.80 -27.65 17.16
CA VAL A 4 13.14 -27.05 17.15
C VAL A 4 13.42 -26.62 15.71
N ILE A 5 13.64 -25.33 15.49
CA ILE A 5 14.06 -24.80 14.19
C ILE A 5 15.56 -25.10 14.05
N ALA A 6 15.92 -25.96 13.11
CA ALA A 6 17.30 -26.22 12.73
C ALA A 6 17.55 -25.63 11.34
N VAL A 7 18.61 -24.85 11.18
CA VAL A 7 19.13 -24.47 9.86
C VAL A 7 20.36 -25.34 9.65
N PRO A 8 20.26 -26.48 8.92
CA PRO A 8 21.34 -27.46 8.83
C PRO A 8 22.66 -26.84 8.39
N GLU A 9 22.58 -25.84 7.52
CA GLU A 9 23.76 -25.15 7.00
C GLU A 9 24.46 -24.25 8.04
N LEU A 10 23.70 -23.53 8.87
CA LEU A 10 24.28 -22.80 10.00
C LEU A 10 24.89 -23.75 11.03
N LEU A 11 24.25 -24.89 11.28
CA LEU A 11 24.76 -25.90 12.22
C LEU A 11 26.06 -26.54 11.71
N ARG A 12 26.17 -26.75 10.39
CA ARG A 12 27.37 -27.27 9.73
C ARG A 12 28.53 -26.27 9.79
N THR A 13 28.27 -24.99 9.54
CA THR A 13 29.26 -23.92 9.67
C THR A 13 29.72 -23.79 11.13
N ALA A 14 28.78 -23.73 12.09
CA ALA A 14 29.10 -23.67 13.50
C ALA A 14 29.93 -24.88 13.97
N ALA A 15 29.61 -26.10 13.50
CA ALA A 15 30.39 -27.29 13.81
C ALA A 15 31.84 -27.20 13.28
N THR A 16 32.02 -26.60 12.11
CA THR A 16 33.35 -26.36 11.51
C THR A 16 34.15 -25.36 12.33
N ASP A 17 33.52 -24.24 12.73
CA ASP A 17 34.15 -23.21 13.56
C ASP A 17 34.54 -23.75 14.95
N LEU A 18 33.65 -24.54 15.57
CA LEU A 18 33.91 -25.21 16.84
C LEU A 18 35.08 -26.22 16.71
N ALA A 19 35.16 -26.98 15.62
CA ALA A 19 36.27 -27.90 15.38
C ALA A 19 37.62 -27.16 15.31
N ALA A 20 37.66 -26.00 14.64
CA ALA A 20 38.85 -25.16 14.55
C ALA A 20 39.26 -24.63 15.93
N LEU A 21 38.31 -24.17 16.75
CA LEU A 21 38.53 -23.75 18.14
C LEU A 21 39.12 -24.87 19.01
N GLY A 22 38.58 -26.09 18.91
CA GLY A 22 39.06 -27.25 19.65
C GLY A 22 40.50 -27.63 19.30
N SER A 23 40.86 -27.51 18.02
CA SER A 23 42.24 -27.72 17.53
C SER A 23 43.21 -26.68 18.11
N ALA A 24 42.84 -25.38 18.05
CA ALA A 24 43.66 -24.30 18.58
C ALA A 24 43.91 -24.43 20.11
N LEU A 25 42.86 -24.76 20.88
CA LEU A 25 42.97 -24.96 22.32
C LEU A 25 43.83 -26.18 22.68
N SER A 26 43.70 -27.29 21.92
CA SER A 26 44.52 -28.48 22.12
C SER A 26 46.01 -28.19 21.86
N ALA A 27 46.32 -27.45 20.79
CA ALA A 27 47.68 -27.04 20.47
C ALA A 27 48.28 -26.12 21.57
N ALA A 28 47.50 -25.16 22.07
CA ALA A 28 47.91 -24.27 23.15
C ALA A 28 48.18 -25.04 24.47
N ASN A 29 47.28 -25.96 24.85
CA ASN A 29 47.45 -26.78 26.05
C ASN A 29 48.66 -27.71 25.94
N ALA A 30 48.93 -28.26 24.76
CA ALA A 30 50.12 -29.10 24.51
C ALA A 30 51.42 -28.27 24.61
N ALA A 31 51.45 -27.07 24.02
CA ALA A 31 52.61 -26.17 24.09
C ALA A 31 52.90 -25.73 25.55
N ALA A 32 51.85 -25.52 26.35
CA ALA A 32 51.98 -25.14 27.75
C ALA A 32 52.35 -26.32 28.68
N ALA A 33 52.26 -27.58 28.24
CA ALA A 33 52.40 -28.75 29.11
C ALA A 33 53.80 -28.87 29.72
N ALA A 34 54.85 -28.86 28.90
CA ALA A 34 56.23 -29.01 29.36
C ALA A 34 56.68 -27.87 30.32
N PRO A 35 56.51 -26.57 30.00
CA PRO A 35 56.98 -25.49 30.88
C PRO A 35 56.20 -25.37 32.20
N THR A 36 54.98 -25.91 32.30
CA THR A 36 54.14 -25.80 33.51
C THR A 36 54.18 -27.03 34.42
N THR A 37 54.46 -28.21 33.87
CA THR A 37 54.50 -29.47 34.65
C THR A 37 55.90 -29.84 35.15
N ALA A 38 56.95 -29.18 34.65
CA ALA A 38 58.34 -29.39 35.03
C ALA A 38 58.94 -28.13 35.68
N LEU A 39 58.18 -27.47 36.55
CA LEU A 39 58.65 -26.28 37.27
C LEU A 39 59.80 -26.67 38.22
N LEU A 40 60.96 -26.07 38.02
CA LEU A 40 62.14 -26.25 38.87
C LEU A 40 62.02 -25.37 40.11
N ALA A 41 62.48 -25.88 41.26
CA ALA A 41 62.58 -25.09 42.48
C ALA A 41 63.58 -23.94 42.30
N ALA A 42 63.22 -22.73 42.72
CA ALA A 42 64.06 -21.54 42.57
C ALA A 42 65.35 -21.61 43.42
N ALA A 43 65.31 -22.36 44.52
CA ALA A 43 66.44 -22.69 45.38
C ALA A 43 66.25 -24.10 45.98
N GLN A 44 67.27 -24.61 46.66
CA GLN A 44 67.30 -25.98 47.22
C GLN A 44 66.54 -26.10 48.55
N ASP A 45 65.87 -25.04 49.00
CA ASP A 45 65.10 -25.04 50.24
C ASP A 45 63.74 -25.75 50.09
N GLU A 46 63.23 -26.24 51.22
CA GLU A 46 61.99 -27.01 51.29
C GLU A 46 60.76 -26.21 50.81
N VAL A 47 60.75 -24.88 50.96
CA VAL A 47 59.63 -24.03 50.54
C VAL A 47 59.61 -23.90 49.02
N SER A 48 60.76 -23.66 48.38
CA SER A 48 60.90 -23.63 46.93
C SER A 48 60.56 -24.97 46.27
N LEU A 49 60.96 -26.09 46.88
CA LEU A 49 60.60 -27.44 46.43
C LEU A 49 59.09 -27.71 46.56
N ALA A 50 58.47 -27.33 47.67
CA ALA A 50 57.03 -27.50 47.90
C ALA A 50 56.18 -26.63 46.94
N ILE A 51 56.61 -25.39 46.67
CA ILE A 51 55.92 -24.49 45.71
C ILE A 51 56.03 -25.05 44.29
N ALA A 52 57.22 -25.49 43.86
CA ALA A 52 57.41 -26.11 42.55
C ALA A 52 56.56 -27.38 42.39
N ALA A 53 56.46 -28.21 43.43
CA ALA A 53 55.61 -29.40 43.45
C ALA A 53 54.12 -29.07 43.41
N LEU A 54 53.66 -28.04 44.12
CA LEU A 54 52.27 -27.57 44.09
C LEU A 54 51.87 -27.10 42.69
N PHE A 55 52.66 -26.23 42.07
CA PHE A 55 52.36 -25.71 40.73
C PHE A 55 52.45 -26.80 39.65
N SER A 56 53.47 -27.67 39.71
CA SER A 56 53.60 -28.81 38.80
C SER A 56 52.43 -29.79 38.96
N GLY A 57 52.00 -30.07 40.20
CA GLY A 57 50.84 -30.90 40.49
C GLY A 57 49.51 -30.26 40.06
N HIS A 58 49.38 -28.94 40.17
CA HIS A 58 48.22 -28.21 39.65
C HIS A 58 48.18 -28.25 38.11
N ALA A 59 49.32 -28.04 37.44
CA ALA A 59 49.44 -28.12 36.00
C ALA A 59 49.10 -29.52 35.47
N GLN A 60 49.52 -30.59 36.15
CA GLN A 60 49.15 -31.97 35.79
C GLN A 60 47.63 -32.21 35.89
N ARG A 61 46.97 -31.70 36.94
CA ARG A 61 45.51 -31.77 37.06
C ARG A 61 44.80 -30.94 35.98
N TYR A 62 45.32 -29.75 35.68
CA TYR A 62 44.82 -28.92 34.58
C TYR A 62 44.94 -29.63 33.23
N GLN A 63 46.05 -30.33 32.96
CA GLN A 63 46.22 -31.13 31.74
C GLN A 63 45.21 -32.28 31.67
N ALA A 64 44.97 -32.97 32.78
CA ALA A 64 43.96 -34.03 32.86
C ALA A 64 42.53 -33.51 32.58
N VAL A 65 42.15 -32.38 33.19
CA VAL A 65 40.85 -31.74 32.96
C VAL A 65 40.74 -31.20 31.53
N SER A 66 41.81 -30.61 30.99
CA SER A 66 41.85 -30.12 29.60
C SER A 66 41.69 -31.24 28.58
N ALA A 67 42.26 -32.43 28.82
CA ALA A 67 42.06 -33.61 27.99
C ALA A 67 40.60 -34.12 28.04
N GLN A 68 39.99 -34.09 29.23
CA GLN A 68 38.57 -34.43 29.40
C GLN A 68 37.67 -33.41 28.67
N ALA A 69 37.96 -32.12 28.78
CA ALA A 69 37.26 -31.05 28.07
C ALA A 69 37.42 -31.17 26.54
N GLY A 70 38.61 -31.53 26.05
CA GLY A 70 38.85 -31.81 24.63
C GLY A 70 38.00 -32.98 24.11
N THR A 71 37.83 -34.03 24.91
CA THR A 71 36.98 -35.18 24.57
C THR A 71 35.51 -34.79 24.50
N PHE A 72 35.02 -34.02 25.49
CA PHE A 72 33.66 -33.49 25.48
C PHE A 72 33.42 -32.58 24.26
N HIS A 73 34.36 -31.68 23.96
CA HIS A 73 34.28 -30.78 22.82
C HIS A 73 34.18 -31.55 21.49
N ALA A 74 35.01 -32.59 21.31
CA ALA A 74 34.96 -33.44 20.12
C ALA A 74 33.60 -34.15 19.99
N GLN A 75 33.04 -34.68 21.08
CA GLN A 75 31.71 -35.30 21.10
C GLN A 75 30.60 -34.30 20.77
N PHE A 76 30.70 -33.06 21.26
CA PHE A 76 29.75 -31.99 20.96
C PHE A 76 29.75 -31.62 19.47
N VAL A 77 30.93 -31.41 18.87
CA VAL A 77 31.08 -31.14 17.43
C VAL A 77 30.53 -32.29 16.59
N GLN A 78 30.81 -33.54 16.99
CA GLN A 78 30.31 -34.73 16.31
C GLN A 78 28.78 -34.83 16.37
N ALA A 79 28.18 -34.57 17.54
CA ALA A 79 26.73 -34.55 17.71
C ALA A 79 26.07 -33.43 16.87
N LEU A 80 26.68 -32.25 16.81
CA LEU A 80 26.19 -31.12 16.02
C LEU A 80 26.21 -31.42 14.51
N THR A 81 27.29 -32.06 14.03
CA THR A 81 27.46 -32.47 12.63
C THR A 81 26.48 -33.59 12.25
N ALA A 82 26.33 -34.60 13.12
CA ALA A 82 25.37 -35.68 12.94
C ALA A 82 23.92 -35.17 12.94
N GLY A 83 23.60 -34.22 13.81
CA GLY A 83 22.32 -33.52 13.83
C GLY A 83 22.04 -32.82 12.50
N ALA A 84 22.98 -32.00 12.01
CA ALA A 84 22.86 -31.32 10.72
C ALA A 84 22.63 -32.30 9.55
N GLY A 85 23.37 -33.41 9.52
CA GLY A 85 23.21 -34.47 8.51
C GLY A 85 21.84 -35.17 8.58
N ALA A 86 21.35 -35.46 9.79
CA ALA A 86 20.03 -36.07 9.98
C ALA A 86 18.91 -35.16 9.45
N TYR A 87 18.95 -33.86 9.76
CA TYR A 87 17.97 -32.89 9.24
C TYR A 87 18.04 -32.76 7.72
N SER A 88 19.22 -32.68 7.12
CA SER A 88 19.38 -32.63 5.66
C SER A 88 18.87 -33.90 4.96
N SER A 89 19.10 -35.08 5.55
CA SER A 89 18.59 -36.34 4.99
C SER A 89 17.06 -36.47 5.04
N ALA A 90 16.45 -35.91 6.10
CA ALA A 90 15.00 -35.87 6.23
C ALA A 90 14.36 -34.94 5.18
N GLU A 91 14.97 -33.77 4.93
CA GLU A 91 14.54 -32.85 3.86
C GLU A 91 14.62 -33.52 2.48
N ALA A 92 15.70 -34.24 2.17
CA ALA A 92 15.87 -34.95 0.90
C ALA A 92 14.82 -36.07 0.67
N ALA A 93 14.48 -36.81 1.73
CA ALA A 93 13.45 -37.85 1.67
C ALA A 93 12.05 -37.26 1.40
N GLN A 94 11.70 -36.14 2.07
CA GLN A 94 10.45 -35.43 1.80
C GLN A 94 10.37 -34.92 0.35
N GLN A 95 11.44 -34.33 -0.18
CA GLN A 95 11.46 -33.83 -1.56
C GLN A 95 11.29 -34.96 -2.59
N THR A 96 11.85 -36.14 -2.32
CA THR A 96 11.69 -37.32 -3.19
C THR A 96 10.24 -37.78 -3.27
N LEU A 97 9.53 -37.81 -2.14
CA LEU A 97 8.12 -38.19 -2.10
C LEU A 97 7.23 -37.15 -2.82
N LEU A 98 7.46 -35.85 -2.58
CA LEU A 98 6.75 -34.78 -3.29
C LEU A 98 6.98 -34.88 -4.81
N GLY A 99 8.22 -35.14 -5.23
CA GLY A 99 8.58 -35.35 -6.63
C GLY A 99 7.81 -36.52 -7.26
N ALA A 100 7.69 -37.66 -6.57
CA ALA A 100 6.95 -38.82 -7.07
C ALA A 100 5.44 -38.54 -7.23
N VAL A 101 4.83 -37.87 -6.25
CA VAL A 101 3.41 -37.46 -6.32
C VAL A 101 3.18 -36.50 -7.47
N ASN A 102 4.04 -35.50 -7.62
CA ASN A 102 3.95 -34.53 -8.71
C ASN A 102 4.17 -35.15 -10.07
N ALA A 103 5.11 -36.09 -10.22
CA ALA A 103 5.41 -36.73 -11.50
C ALA A 103 4.16 -37.42 -12.10
N ALA A 104 3.39 -38.14 -11.27
CA ALA A 104 2.17 -38.78 -11.73
C ALA A 104 1.14 -37.78 -12.29
N VAL A 105 0.93 -36.65 -11.62
CA VAL A 105 -0.04 -35.62 -12.03
C VAL A 105 0.50 -34.77 -13.20
N GLN A 106 1.79 -34.49 -13.21
CA GLN A 106 2.48 -33.77 -14.28
C GLN A 106 2.43 -34.56 -15.60
N THR A 107 2.62 -35.88 -15.58
CA THR A 107 2.48 -36.72 -16.78
C THR A 107 1.05 -36.74 -17.31
N LEU A 108 0.05 -36.73 -16.41
CA LEU A 108 -1.36 -36.82 -16.79
C LEU A 108 -1.93 -35.48 -17.28
N THR A 109 -1.52 -34.36 -16.68
CA THR A 109 -2.18 -33.05 -16.87
C THR A 109 -1.26 -31.96 -17.39
N GLY A 110 0.06 -32.20 -17.47
CA GLY A 110 1.05 -31.18 -17.82
C GLY A 110 1.34 -30.15 -16.72
N ARG A 111 0.77 -30.33 -15.52
CA ARG A 111 0.86 -29.38 -14.40
C ARG A 111 1.00 -30.13 -13.08
N PRO A 112 1.83 -29.65 -12.12
CA PRO A 112 2.09 -30.41 -10.91
C PRO A 112 0.88 -30.36 -9.99
N LEU A 113 0.80 -31.28 -9.03
CA LEU A 113 -0.23 -31.20 -8.00
C LEU A 113 0.12 -30.13 -6.96
N ILE A 114 1.38 -30.10 -6.54
CA ILE A 114 1.91 -29.22 -5.49
C ILE A 114 3.17 -28.52 -5.98
N GLY A 115 3.23 -27.20 -5.86
CA GLY A 115 4.40 -26.38 -6.18
C GLY A 115 4.01 -25.09 -6.87
N ASN A 116 4.87 -24.08 -6.79
CA ASN A 116 4.58 -22.80 -7.45
C ASN A 116 4.80 -22.88 -8.95
N GLY A 117 4.18 -21.95 -9.67
CA GLY A 117 4.44 -21.72 -11.07
C GLY A 117 5.82 -21.10 -11.27
N ALA A 118 6.49 -21.46 -12.37
CA ALA A 118 7.73 -20.82 -12.78
C ALA A 118 7.49 -19.36 -13.17
N ASN A 119 8.41 -18.47 -12.79
CA ASN A 119 8.37 -17.09 -13.23
C ASN A 119 8.71 -17.02 -14.74
N GLY A 120 8.07 -16.10 -15.46
CA GLY A 120 8.43 -15.75 -16.83
C GLY A 120 9.81 -15.08 -16.88
N ALA A 121 10.50 -15.23 -18.01
CA ALA A 121 11.85 -14.70 -18.19
C ALA A 121 11.86 -13.15 -18.26
N PRO A 122 12.75 -12.46 -17.52
CA PRO A 122 12.90 -11.01 -17.61
C PRO A 122 13.24 -10.52 -19.02
N GLY A 123 12.72 -9.36 -19.39
CA GLY A 123 12.93 -8.73 -20.70
C GLY A 123 12.23 -9.41 -21.89
N THR A 124 11.36 -10.40 -21.66
CA THR A 124 10.67 -11.14 -22.74
C THR A 124 9.17 -10.91 -22.80
N GLY A 125 8.57 -10.34 -21.75
CA GLY A 125 7.12 -10.25 -21.61
C GLY A 125 6.44 -11.62 -21.47
N GLN A 126 7.17 -12.68 -21.13
CA GLN A 126 6.59 -14.02 -20.97
C GLN A 126 5.68 -14.09 -19.73
N ASP A 127 4.50 -14.69 -19.89
CA ASP A 127 3.60 -14.96 -18.79
C ASP A 127 4.23 -15.92 -17.77
N GLY A 128 3.89 -15.73 -16.50
CA GLY A 128 4.20 -16.66 -15.44
C GLY A 128 3.40 -17.96 -15.59
N ALA A 129 4.04 -19.09 -15.30
CA ALA A 129 3.36 -20.37 -15.36
C ALA A 129 2.33 -20.52 -14.23
N PRO A 130 1.27 -21.32 -14.41
CA PRO A 130 0.32 -21.61 -13.35
C PRO A 130 0.96 -22.40 -12.18
N GLY A 131 0.50 -22.14 -10.95
CA GLY A 131 0.87 -22.95 -9.76
C GLY A 131 0.32 -24.37 -9.80
N GLY A 132 0.65 -25.26 -8.87
CA GLY A 132 0.13 -26.64 -8.84
C GLY A 132 -1.39 -26.71 -8.67
N TRP A 133 -2.04 -27.80 -9.08
CA TRP A 133 -3.50 -27.93 -9.03
C TRP A 133 -4.09 -27.81 -7.62
N LEU A 134 -3.41 -28.37 -6.62
CA LEU A 134 -3.89 -28.38 -5.22
C LEU A 134 -3.30 -27.23 -4.42
N LEU A 135 -1.97 -27.13 -4.39
CA LEU A 135 -1.24 -26.16 -3.58
C LEU A 135 -0.13 -25.53 -4.41
N GLY A 136 -0.18 -24.23 -4.62
CA GLY A 136 0.86 -23.52 -5.34
C GLY A 136 0.43 -22.15 -5.80
N ASP A 137 1.34 -21.20 -5.63
CA ASP A 137 1.18 -19.85 -6.13
C ASP A 137 1.46 -19.80 -7.63
N GLY A 138 0.85 -18.84 -8.32
CA GLY A 138 1.21 -18.55 -9.70
C GLY A 138 2.62 -17.98 -9.82
N GLY A 139 3.31 -18.30 -10.91
CA GLY A 139 4.60 -17.68 -11.23
C GLY A 139 4.44 -16.21 -11.57
N ALA A 140 5.46 -15.39 -11.27
CA ALA A 140 5.46 -13.99 -11.68
C ALA A 140 5.62 -13.88 -13.21
N GLY A 141 5.00 -12.89 -13.83
CA GLY A 141 5.24 -12.54 -15.23
C GLY A 141 6.66 -11.97 -15.43
N GLY A 142 7.26 -12.29 -16.57
CA GLY A 142 8.52 -11.72 -17.01
C GLY A 142 8.35 -10.25 -17.38
N SER A 143 9.32 -9.41 -17.04
CA SER A 143 9.31 -8.02 -17.50
C SER A 143 9.38 -7.95 -19.03
N GLY A 144 8.84 -6.87 -19.61
CA GLY A 144 8.93 -6.61 -21.04
C GLY A 144 10.33 -6.15 -21.46
N GLY A 145 10.75 -6.51 -22.67
CA GLY A 145 11.91 -5.87 -23.33
C GLY A 145 11.59 -4.42 -23.70
N PRO A 146 12.54 -3.64 -24.25
CA PRO A 146 12.31 -2.21 -24.49
C PRO A 146 11.02 -1.89 -25.27
N GLY A 147 10.10 -1.15 -24.63
CA GLY A 147 8.78 -0.80 -25.17
C GLY A 147 7.78 -1.95 -25.32
N GLN A 148 8.12 -3.16 -24.87
CA GLN A 148 7.24 -4.33 -24.89
C GLN A 148 6.50 -4.47 -23.56
N ASP A 149 5.31 -5.05 -23.64
CA ASP A 149 4.49 -5.29 -22.46
C ASP A 149 5.14 -6.34 -21.54
N GLY A 150 4.86 -6.23 -20.25
CA GLY A 150 5.18 -7.27 -19.28
C GLY A 150 4.24 -8.46 -19.42
N GLY A 151 4.72 -9.66 -19.08
CA GLY A 151 3.91 -10.87 -19.08
C GLY A 151 2.92 -10.88 -17.94
N ASN A 152 1.78 -11.54 -18.13
CA ASN A 152 0.80 -11.72 -17.07
C ASN A 152 1.35 -12.66 -15.98
N GLY A 153 0.88 -12.49 -14.75
CA GLY A 153 1.12 -13.44 -13.68
C GLY A 153 0.35 -14.75 -13.89
N GLY A 154 0.94 -15.85 -13.48
CA GLY A 154 0.31 -17.16 -13.54
C GLY A 154 -0.87 -17.28 -12.58
N ALA A 155 -1.89 -18.06 -12.94
CA ALA A 155 -2.97 -18.39 -12.01
C ALA A 155 -2.52 -19.42 -10.97
N ALA A 156 -3.05 -19.33 -9.75
CA ALA A 156 -2.84 -20.34 -8.72
C ALA A 156 -3.72 -21.60 -8.93
N GLY A 157 -3.58 -22.57 -8.02
CA GLY A 157 -4.34 -23.82 -7.98
C GLY A 157 -5.68 -23.74 -7.24
N LEU A 158 -5.97 -24.74 -6.41
CA LEU A 158 -7.06 -24.70 -5.45
C LEU A 158 -6.72 -23.78 -4.26
N TRP A 159 -5.48 -23.87 -3.77
CA TRP A 159 -4.88 -23.05 -2.73
C TRP A 159 -3.62 -22.36 -3.26
N GLY A 160 -3.57 -21.03 -3.14
CA GLY A 160 -2.39 -20.24 -3.47
C GLY A 160 -2.74 -18.87 -4.03
N THR A 161 -1.78 -17.95 -4.00
CA THR A 161 -1.94 -16.59 -4.54
C THR A 161 -1.60 -16.55 -6.02
N GLY A 162 -2.32 -15.72 -6.77
CA GLY A 162 -1.97 -15.44 -8.15
C GLY A 162 -0.58 -14.81 -8.27
N GLY A 163 0.11 -15.11 -9.36
CA GLY A 163 1.43 -14.53 -9.63
C GLY A 163 1.34 -13.03 -9.91
N ALA A 164 2.38 -12.29 -9.55
CA ALA A 164 2.50 -10.88 -9.95
C ALA A 164 2.63 -10.75 -11.47
N GLY A 165 2.03 -9.71 -12.06
CA GLY A 165 2.30 -9.32 -13.44
C GLY A 165 3.72 -8.75 -13.60
N GLY A 166 4.33 -9.00 -14.75
CA GLY A 166 5.64 -8.47 -15.11
C GLY A 166 5.58 -6.97 -15.38
N ALA A 167 6.64 -6.24 -15.04
CA ALA A 167 6.74 -4.83 -15.39
C ALA A 167 6.85 -4.64 -16.92
N GLY A 168 6.25 -3.60 -17.47
CA GLY A 168 6.44 -3.20 -18.86
C GLY A 168 7.85 -2.67 -19.10
N GLY A 169 8.37 -2.88 -20.31
CA GLY A 169 9.75 -2.51 -20.62
C GLY A 169 9.93 -1.02 -20.90
N ASN A 170 11.00 -0.44 -20.37
CA ASN A 170 11.38 0.95 -20.62
C ASN A 170 11.80 1.14 -22.09
N SER A 171 11.40 2.26 -22.71
CA SER A 171 11.73 2.56 -24.10
C SER A 171 12.42 3.91 -24.24
N THR A 172 13.53 3.96 -24.97
CA THR A 172 14.23 5.20 -25.32
C THR A 172 13.84 5.75 -26.69
N THR A 173 13.08 4.98 -27.48
CA THR A 173 12.74 5.28 -28.88
C THR A 173 11.25 5.30 -29.15
N GLY A 174 10.41 4.97 -28.17
CA GLY A 174 8.96 4.92 -28.30
C GLY A 174 8.26 4.96 -26.94
N ASN A 175 7.02 4.45 -26.90
CA ASN A 175 6.25 4.35 -25.66
C ASN A 175 6.83 3.30 -24.72
N GLY A 176 6.59 3.47 -23.42
CA GLY A 176 6.84 2.40 -22.46
C GLY A 176 5.84 1.26 -22.66
N GLY A 177 6.28 0.02 -22.47
CA GLY A 177 5.39 -1.13 -22.52
C GLY A 177 4.41 -1.15 -21.36
N ALA A 178 3.22 -1.70 -21.54
CA ALA A 178 2.27 -1.86 -20.44
C ALA A 178 2.77 -2.91 -19.44
N GLY A 179 2.37 -2.79 -18.18
CA GLY A 179 2.56 -3.86 -17.20
C GLY A 179 1.63 -5.04 -17.48
N GLY A 180 2.09 -6.25 -17.21
CA GLY A 180 1.27 -7.45 -17.32
C GLY A 180 0.23 -7.53 -16.21
N ASN A 181 -0.89 -8.22 -16.46
CA ASN A 181 -1.92 -8.37 -15.44
C ASN A 181 -1.48 -9.33 -14.34
N GLY A 182 -2.01 -9.17 -13.14
CA GLY A 182 -1.85 -10.14 -12.05
C GLY A 182 -2.63 -11.43 -12.34
N GLY A 183 -2.08 -12.55 -11.90
CA GLY A 183 -2.72 -13.86 -12.03
C GLY A 183 -3.90 -14.03 -11.08
N ALA A 184 -4.85 -14.91 -11.42
CA ALA A 184 -5.96 -15.21 -10.52
C ALA A 184 -5.48 -15.98 -9.27
N GLY A 185 -6.08 -15.67 -8.12
CA GLY A 185 -5.92 -16.42 -6.88
C GLY A 185 -6.52 -17.84 -6.97
N GLY A 186 -6.17 -18.68 -6.01
CA GLY A 186 -6.54 -20.09 -6.02
C GLY A 186 -8.04 -20.28 -5.84
N TRP A 187 -8.65 -21.22 -6.55
CA TRP A 187 -10.11 -21.31 -6.67
C TRP A 187 -10.86 -21.27 -5.33
N LEU A 188 -10.34 -21.93 -4.29
CA LEU A 188 -10.93 -21.88 -2.95
C LEU A 188 -10.32 -20.74 -2.13
N LEU A 189 -8.99 -20.71 -2.02
CA LEU A 189 -8.27 -19.79 -1.13
C LEU A 189 -7.05 -19.21 -1.83
N GLY A 190 -6.96 -17.88 -1.77
CA GLY A 190 -5.80 -17.13 -2.21
C GLY A 190 -6.18 -15.83 -2.90
N ASN A 191 -5.37 -14.81 -2.65
CA ASN A 191 -5.56 -13.50 -3.25
C ASN A 191 -5.15 -13.50 -4.72
N GLY A 192 -5.75 -12.60 -5.49
CA GLY A 192 -5.27 -12.28 -6.83
C GLY A 192 -3.87 -11.68 -6.79
N GLY A 193 -3.11 -11.93 -7.84
CA GLY A 193 -1.78 -11.36 -8.03
C GLY A 193 -1.85 -9.87 -8.33
N VAL A 194 -0.76 -9.16 -8.03
CA VAL A 194 -0.62 -7.73 -8.34
C VAL A 194 -0.44 -7.52 -9.84
N GLY A 195 -0.94 -6.43 -10.39
CA GLY A 195 -0.61 -5.99 -11.73
C GLY A 195 0.82 -5.45 -11.81
N GLY A 196 1.47 -5.65 -12.95
CA GLY A 196 2.81 -5.15 -13.22
C GLY A 196 2.84 -3.63 -13.42
N ALA A 197 3.93 -2.98 -13.04
CA ALA A 197 4.13 -1.55 -13.33
C ALA A 197 4.29 -1.31 -14.84
N GLY A 198 3.80 -0.18 -15.36
CA GLY A 198 4.06 0.25 -16.72
C GLY A 198 5.49 0.74 -16.93
N GLY A 199 6.04 0.52 -18.12
CA GLY A 199 7.40 0.93 -18.49
C GLY A 199 7.52 2.44 -18.72
N ALA A 200 8.73 2.98 -18.52
CA ALA A 200 9.01 4.39 -18.79
C ALA A 200 9.25 4.66 -20.28
N ALA A 201 8.84 5.84 -20.77
CA ALA A 201 9.10 6.33 -22.11
C ALA A 201 10.08 7.53 -22.05
N LEU A 202 11.35 7.28 -22.41
CA LEU A 202 12.52 8.13 -22.18
C LEU A 202 13.03 8.87 -23.43
N ASN A 203 12.22 9.01 -24.48
CA ASN A 203 12.65 9.56 -25.77
C ASN A 203 13.19 11.01 -25.65
N ASN A 204 14.48 11.20 -25.93
CA ASN A 204 15.16 12.51 -25.99
C ASN A 204 15.54 12.92 -27.43
N ALA A 205 14.72 12.60 -28.43
CA ALA A 205 14.94 13.09 -29.78
C ALA A 205 14.57 14.59 -29.86
N VAL A 206 15.57 15.47 -29.78
CA VAL A 206 15.42 16.87 -30.21
C VAL A 206 15.08 16.89 -31.70
N GLY A 207 13.86 17.28 -32.06
CA GLY A 207 13.39 17.27 -33.45
C GLY A 207 12.65 18.55 -33.85
N GLY A 208 13.39 19.48 -34.45
CA GLY A 208 12.99 20.35 -35.57
C GLY A 208 11.69 21.17 -35.50
N VAL A 209 11.83 22.50 -35.55
CA VAL A 209 10.75 23.41 -35.97
C VAL A 209 10.27 23.08 -37.40
N GLY A 210 8.98 22.81 -37.57
CA GLY A 210 8.39 22.66 -38.91
C GLY A 210 6.87 22.43 -38.95
N GLY A 211 6.12 23.53 -39.11
CA GLY A 211 4.91 23.63 -39.97
C GLY A 211 3.61 22.92 -39.57
N ALA A 212 2.50 23.66 -39.62
CA ALA A 212 1.14 23.13 -39.47
C ALA A 212 0.81 22.09 -40.56
N GLY A 213 0.59 20.84 -40.15
CA GLY A 213 0.12 19.75 -41.03
C GLY A 213 0.68 18.34 -40.78
N GLY A 214 1.63 18.14 -39.84
CA GLY A 214 2.23 16.83 -39.56
C GLY A 214 1.82 16.25 -38.20
N ALA A 215 0.82 15.36 -38.15
CA ALA A 215 0.50 14.55 -36.99
C ALA A 215 1.50 13.37 -36.87
N ALA A 216 2.64 13.61 -36.21
CA ALA A 216 3.50 12.63 -35.54
C ALA A 216 4.73 13.34 -34.92
N LEU A 217 4.50 14.25 -33.96
CA LEU A 217 5.58 14.78 -33.13
C LEU A 217 5.60 14.00 -31.81
N ASN A 218 6.60 13.15 -31.61
CA ASN A 218 7.26 12.90 -30.32
C ASN A 218 6.39 12.73 -29.05
N ASN A 219 5.23 12.08 -29.12
CA ASN A 219 4.40 11.84 -27.93
C ASN A 219 4.80 10.52 -27.27
N ALA A 220 5.82 10.56 -26.41
CA ALA A 220 6.25 9.40 -25.65
C ALA A 220 5.29 9.15 -24.47
N VAL A 221 4.48 8.11 -24.57
CA VAL A 221 3.50 7.74 -23.54
C VAL A 221 4.11 6.71 -22.60
N GLY A 222 4.06 6.95 -21.30
CA GLY A 222 4.40 5.94 -20.31
C GLY A 222 3.46 4.72 -20.42
N GLY A 223 3.98 3.51 -20.19
CA GLY A 223 3.17 2.31 -20.28
C GLY A 223 2.04 2.29 -19.26
N ALA A 224 0.88 1.72 -19.59
CA ALA A 224 -0.17 1.52 -18.59
C ALA A 224 0.28 0.52 -17.51
N GLY A 225 -0.20 0.66 -16.29
CA GLY A 225 -0.07 -0.39 -15.29
C GLY A 225 -1.00 -1.57 -15.61
N GLY A 226 -0.55 -2.79 -15.29
CA GLY A 226 -1.35 -4.00 -15.46
C GLY A 226 -2.50 -4.08 -14.46
N ALA A 227 -3.60 -4.72 -14.83
CA ALA A 227 -4.70 -4.94 -13.89
C ALA A 227 -4.31 -5.95 -12.80
N GLY A 228 -4.88 -5.82 -11.61
CA GLY A 228 -4.77 -6.84 -10.57
C GLY A 228 -5.59 -8.08 -10.91
N GLY A 229 -5.12 -9.24 -10.46
CA GLY A 229 -5.80 -10.52 -10.64
C GLY A 229 -7.03 -10.65 -9.76
N ALA A 230 -8.01 -11.45 -10.19
CA ALA A 230 -9.18 -11.75 -9.36
C ALA A 230 -8.80 -12.66 -8.17
N GLY A 231 -9.47 -12.47 -7.03
CA GLY A 231 -9.36 -13.38 -5.89
C GLY A 231 -10.04 -14.72 -6.12
N GLY A 232 -9.56 -15.75 -5.41
CA GLY A 232 -10.26 -17.03 -5.25
C GLY A 232 -11.59 -16.90 -4.52
N LEU A 233 -12.38 -17.97 -4.34
CA LEU A 233 -13.69 -17.94 -3.66
C LEU A 233 -13.72 -17.10 -2.37
N LEU A 234 -12.67 -17.22 -1.55
CA LEU A 234 -12.49 -16.50 -0.28
C LEU A 234 -11.38 -15.42 -0.33
N GLY A 235 -10.74 -15.22 -1.48
CA GLY A 235 -9.57 -14.36 -1.63
C GLY A 235 -9.90 -12.92 -2.00
N ALA A 236 -9.03 -11.99 -1.60
CA ALA A 236 -9.09 -10.60 -2.05
C ALA A 236 -8.64 -10.48 -3.51
N GLY A 237 -9.13 -9.45 -4.20
CA GLY A 237 -8.57 -9.06 -5.49
C GLY A 237 -7.15 -8.51 -5.34
N GLY A 238 -6.31 -8.72 -6.35
CA GLY A 238 -4.96 -8.16 -6.39
C GLY A 238 -4.98 -6.66 -6.72
N SER A 239 -3.97 -5.91 -6.28
CA SER A 239 -3.84 -4.50 -6.65
C SER A 239 -3.44 -4.32 -8.12
N GLY A 240 -3.86 -3.22 -8.73
CA GLY A 240 -3.42 -2.80 -10.06
C GLY A 240 -2.02 -2.21 -10.01
N GLY A 241 -1.27 -2.37 -11.09
CA GLY A 241 0.08 -1.84 -11.24
C GLY A 241 0.09 -0.33 -11.47
N VAL A 242 1.18 0.32 -11.08
CA VAL A 242 1.37 1.76 -11.34
C VAL A 242 1.62 2.02 -12.82
N GLY A 243 1.14 3.16 -13.32
CA GLY A 243 1.44 3.65 -14.66
C GLY A 243 2.87 4.14 -14.81
N GLY A 244 3.42 3.98 -16.01
CA GLY A 244 4.79 4.35 -16.37
C GLY A 244 4.98 5.85 -16.59
N VAL A 245 6.23 6.28 -16.55
CA VAL A 245 6.63 7.68 -16.73
C VAL A 245 6.71 8.05 -18.22
N GLY A 246 6.20 9.21 -18.63
CA GLY A 246 6.35 9.75 -19.99
C GLY A 246 7.10 11.09 -20.01
N VAL A 247 8.34 11.11 -20.52
CA VAL A 247 9.23 12.31 -20.52
C VAL A 247 9.62 12.81 -21.91
N GLY A 248 9.04 12.28 -22.99
CA GLY A 248 9.43 12.67 -24.36
C GLY A 248 8.91 14.04 -24.78
N GLY A 249 9.79 15.05 -24.78
CA GLY A 249 9.47 16.43 -25.17
C GLY A 249 8.31 17.04 -24.37
N THR A 250 7.72 18.14 -24.84
CA THR A 250 6.54 18.77 -24.19
C THR A 250 5.24 17.96 -24.37
N GLY A 251 5.28 16.84 -25.10
CA GLY A 251 4.11 16.02 -25.42
C GLY A 251 3.93 14.78 -24.57
N GLY A 252 4.97 14.29 -23.87
CA GLY A 252 4.94 12.99 -23.21
C GLY A 252 3.91 12.89 -22.08
N THR A 253 3.02 11.90 -22.15
CA THR A 253 1.96 11.68 -21.16
C THR A 253 2.29 10.52 -20.23
N GLY A 254 1.84 10.60 -18.98
CA GLY A 254 1.99 9.51 -18.02
C GLY A 254 1.10 8.33 -18.37
N GLY A 255 1.57 7.12 -18.09
CA GLY A 255 0.77 5.91 -18.24
C GLY A 255 -0.38 5.86 -17.23
N VAL A 256 -1.52 5.32 -17.62
CA VAL A 256 -2.63 5.11 -16.69
C VAL A 256 -2.30 4.01 -15.69
N GLY A 257 -2.80 4.11 -14.46
CA GLY A 257 -2.73 3.04 -13.48
C GLY A 257 -3.63 1.86 -13.84
N GLY A 258 -3.21 0.65 -13.49
CA GLY A 258 -3.99 -0.56 -13.71
C GLY A 258 -5.18 -0.65 -12.74
N THR A 259 -6.27 -1.27 -13.17
CA THR A 259 -7.43 -1.48 -12.29
C THR A 259 -7.14 -2.54 -11.23
N GLY A 260 -7.72 -2.41 -10.04
CA GLY A 260 -7.71 -3.47 -9.04
C GLY A 260 -8.52 -4.68 -9.47
N GLY A 261 -8.09 -5.86 -9.04
CA GLY A 261 -8.78 -7.13 -9.29
C GLY A 261 -10.05 -7.25 -8.45
N THR A 262 -11.00 -8.04 -8.92
CA THR A 262 -12.24 -8.30 -8.18
C THR A 262 -12.01 -9.25 -7.01
N GLY A 263 -12.72 -9.03 -5.90
CA GLY A 263 -12.76 -9.98 -4.79
C GLY A 263 -13.52 -11.26 -5.17
N GLY A 264 -13.18 -12.36 -4.53
CA GLY A 264 -13.86 -13.64 -4.68
C GLY A 264 -15.34 -13.61 -4.33
N LEU A 265 -16.12 -14.53 -4.88
CA LEU A 265 -17.58 -14.58 -4.69
C LEU A 265 -18.04 -14.48 -3.22
N LEU A 266 -17.31 -15.13 -2.31
CA LEU A 266 -17.58 -15.19 -0.86
C LEU A 266 -16.51 -14.46 -0.03
N ALA A 267 -15.58 -13.74 -0.67
CA ALA A 267 -14.43 -13.11 -0.01
C ALA A 267 -14.84 -12.18 1.15
N GLY A 268 -15.94 -11.44 1.00
CA GLY A 268 -16.40 -10.55 2.06
C GLY A 268 -16.95 -11.23 3.31
N LEU A 269 -17.31 -12.52 3.28
CA LEU A 269 -17.67 -13.26 4.49
C LEU A 269 -16.45 -13.49 5.41
N VAL A 270 -15.24 -13.43 4.85
CA VAL A 270 -13.97 -13.50 5.58
C VAL A 270 -13.24 -12.14 5.60
N GLY A 271 -13.96 -11.05 5.34
CA GLY A 271 -13.44 -9.69 5.42
C GLY A 271 -12.46 -9.30 4.31
N ALA A 272 -12.38 -10.06 3.21
CA ALA A 272 -11.63 -9.69 2.03
C ALA A 272 -12.47 -8.84 1.06
N GLY A 273 -11.81 -8.00 0.26
CA GLY A 273 -12.45 -7.03 -0.64
C GLY A 273 -11.91 -7.06 -2.07
N GLY A 274 -12.33 -6.08 -2.86
CA GLY A 274 -11.69 -5.80 -4.15
C GLY A 274 -10.28 -5.25 -3.97
N GLY A 275 -9.42 -5.47 -4.97
CA GLY A 275 -8.07 -4.95 -4.99
C GLY A 275 -8.02 -3.46 -5.28
N ASN A 276 -6.93 -2.80 -4.87
CA ASN A 276 -6.77 -1.36 -5.08
C ASN A 276 -6.34 -1.06 -6.52
N GLY A 277 -6.78 0.07 -7.08
CA GLY A 277 -6.30 0.57 -8.35
C GLY A 277 -4.88 1.13 -8.24
N GLY A 278 -4.10 0.95 -9.31
CA GLY A 278 -2.74 1.47 -9.40
C GLY A 278 -2.70 2.98 -9.62
N ALA A 279 -1.62 3.62 -9.17
CA ALA A 279 -1.41 5.04 -9.41
C ALA A 279 -1.14 5.33 -10.89
N GLY A 280 -1.54 6.50 -11.38
CA GLY A 280 -1.14 7.00 -12.69
C GLY A 280 0.32 7.50 -12.69
N GLY A 281 0.96 7.41 -13.85
CA GLY A 281 2.34 7.81 -14.05
C GLY A 281 2.54 9.31 -14.25
N PHE A 282 3.76 9.78 -14.05
CA PHE A 282 4.16 11.16 -14.38
C PHE A 282 4.17 11.37 -15.89
N GLY A 283 3.67 12.52 -16.34
CA GLY A 283 3.83 12.99 -17.71
C GLY A 283 4.38 14.41 -17.76
N ASN A 284 5.27 14.67 -18.73
CA ASN A 284 5.73 16.03 -19.00
C ASN A 284 4.60 16.90 -19.58
N ALA A 285 3.65 16.31 -20.31
CA ALA A 285 2.37 16.89 -20.72
C ALA A 285 1.31 16.61 -19.64
N ASP A 286 0.44 15.62 -19.85
CA ASP A 286 -0.59 15.22 -18.92
C ASP A 286 -0.12 14.09 -18.01
N GLY A 287 -0.54 14.14 -16.75
CA GLY A 287 -0.38 13.02 -15.84
C GLY A 287 -1.30 11.85 -16.22
N GLY A 288 -0.83 10.63 -15.99
CA GLY A 288 -1.65 9.43 -16.21
C GLY A 288 -2.80 9.37 -15.21
N ALA A 289 -3.98 8.93 -15.63
CA ALA A 289 -5.09 8.70 -14.71
C ALA A 289 -4.78 7.52 -13.76
N GLY A 290 -5.31 7.55 -12.55
CA GLY A 290 -5.29 6.41 -11.62
C GLY A 290 -6.24 5.31 -12.07
N GLY A 291 -5.88 4.06 -11.77
CA GLY A 291 -6.71 2.90 -12.05
C GLY A 291 -7.91 2.80 -11.11
N ALA A 292 -9.03 2.26 -11.59
CA ALA A 292 -10.18 2.01 -10.73
C ALA A 292 -9.90 0.92 -9.69
N GLY A 293 -10.51 1.02 -8.51
CA GLY A 293 -10.55 -0.07 -7.54
C GLY A 293 -11.40 -1.24 -8.03
N GLY A 294 -11.03 -2.45 -7.66
CA GLY A 294 -11.77 -3.66 -7.97
C GLY A 294 -13.07 -3.75 -7.17
N ASN A 295 -14.11 -4.35 -7.74
CA ASN A 295 -15.33 -4.62 -6.96
C ASN A 295 -15.08 -5.71 -5.93
N ALA A 296 -15.85 -5.69 -4.84
CA ALA A 296 -15.90 -6.78 -3.88
C ALA A 296 -16.53 -8.06 -4.49
N GLY A 297 -16.58 -9.11 -3.67
CA GLY A 297 -17.32 -10.34 -3.97
C GLY A 297 -18.83 -10.12 -4.09
N LEU A 298 -19.55 -11.08 -4.69
CA LEU A 298 -21.00 -10.97 -4.92
C LEU A 298 -21.78 -10.71 -3.64
N LEU A 299 -21.48 -11.44 -2.57
CA LEU A 299 -22.32 -11.41 -1.36
C LEU A 299 -21.96 -10.28 -0.41
N ALA A 300 -20.67 -10.03 -0.21
CA ALA A 300 -20.19 -9.13 0.82
C ALA A 300 -18.81 -8.59 0.51
N GLY A 301 -18.40 -7.61 1.31
CA GLY A 301 -17.03 -7.11 1.39
C GLY A 301 -16.91 -5.69 0.84
N PRO A 302 -15.82 -4.99 1.19
CA PRO A 302 -15.60 -3.64 0.71
C PRO A 302 -15.08 -3.64 -0.73
N GLY A 303 -15.48 -2.60 -1.46
CA GLY A 303 -14.86 -2.31 -2.75
C GLY A 303 -13.40 -1.86 -2.57
N GLY A 304 -12.58 -2.16 -3.57
CA GLY A 304 -11.19 -1.72 -3.63
C GLY A 304 -11.07 -0.22 -3.86
N THR A 305 -9.93 0.35 -3.51
CA THR A 305 -9.73 1.80 -3.54
C THR A 305 -9.32 2.25 -4.93
N GLY A 306 -9.75 3.42 -5.39
CA GLY A 306 -9.22 4.01 -6.63
C GLY A 306 -7.76 4.45 -6.48
N GLY A 307 -6.96 4.27 -7.53
CA GLY A 307 -5.58 4.74 -7.58
C GLY A 307 -5.50 6.26 -7.78
N ALA A 308 -4.46 6.91 -7.28
CA ALA A 308 -4.31 8.36 -7.50
C ALA A 308 -3.87 8.67 -8.94
N GLY A 309 -4.20 9.86 -9.42
CA GLY A 309 -3.68 10.36 -10.70
C GLY A 309 -2.24 10.86 -10.61
N GLY A 310 -1.54 10.80 -11.74
CA GLY A 310 -0.15 11.21 -11.89
C GLY A 310 0.02 12.72 -12.09
N PHE A 311 1.26 13.19 -11.92
CA PHE A 311 1.61 14.60 -12.16
C PHE A 311 1.64 14.93 -13.66
N GLY A 312 1.09 16.10 -14.02
CA GLY A 312 1.23 16.71 -15.36
C GLY A 312 2.12 17.95 -15.33
N GLY A 313 3.13 18.01 -16.21
CA GLY A 313 4.06 19.13 -16.31
C GLY A 313 3.44 20.36 -16.99
N VAL A 314 3.20 20.29 -18.29
CA VAL A 314 2.60 21.38 -19.09
C VAL A 314 1.10 21.21 -19.30
N GLY A 315 0.59 19.98 -19.13
CA GLY A 315 -0.81 19.63 -19.29
C GLY A 315 -1.51 19.45 -17.95
N ASP A 316 -2.62 18.73 -17.96
CA ASP A 316 -3.45 18.49 -16.78
C ASP A 316 -2.84 17.42 -15.86
N GLY A 317 -3.18 17.51 -14.57
CA GLY A 317 -2.92 16.41 -13.65
C GLY A 317 -3.81 15.23 -14.00
N GLY A 318 -3.32 14.01 -13.81
CA GLY A 318 -4.13 12.81 -14.05
C GLY A 318 -5.33 12.75 -13.11
N ALA A 319 -6.48 12.31 -13.60
CA ALA A 319 -7.63 12.08 -12.73
C ALA A 319 -7.37 10.89 -11.77
N GLY A 320 -7.95 10.93 -10.58
CA GLY A 320 -7.99 9.78 -9.68
C GLY A 320 -8.95 8.71 -10.19
N GLY A 321 -8.62 7.44 -9.93
CA GLY A 321 -9.46 6.29 -10.28
C GLY A 321 -10.69 6.21 -9.38
N ALA A 322 -11.80 5.68 -9.90
CA ALA A 322 -12.99 5.43 -9.09
C ALA A 322 -12.74 4.29 -8.08
N GLY A 323 -13.41 4.33 -6.92
CA GLY A 323 -13.47 3.21 -6.00
C GLY A 323 -14.37 2.09 -6.52
N GLY A 324 -14.06 0.86 -6.14
CA GLY A 324 -14.86 -0.31 -6.48
C GLY A 324 -16.15 -0.37 -5.68
N ASN A 325 -17.15 -1.08 -6.20
CA ASN A 325 -18.41 -1.31 -5.50
C ASN A 325 -18.26 -2.41 -4.44
N ALA A 326 -19.06 -2.32 -3.39
CA ALA A 326 -19.20 -3.34 -2.36
C ALA A 326 -20.00 -4.56 -2.84
N GLY A 327 -20.00 -5.63 -2.02
CA GLY A 327 -20.86 -6.80 -2.22
C GLY A 327 -22.33 -6.51 -1.92
N LEU A 328 -23.23 -7.35 -2.43
CA LEU A 328 -24.67 -7.11 -2.44
C LEU A 328 -25.29 -6.92 -1.05
N LEU A 329 -24.90 -7.72 -0.04
CA LEU A 329 -25.57 -7.76 1.26
C LEU A 329 -24.95 -6.77 2.25
N PHE A 330 -23.63 -6.80 2.43
CA PHE A 330 -22.95 -5.91 3.36
C PHE A 330 -21.54 -5.54 2.90
N GLY A 331 -21.16 -4.30 3.18
CA GLY A 331 -19.84 -3.76 2.86
C GLY A 331 -19.91 -2.31 2.38
N PRO A 332 -18.90 -1.48 2.70
CA PRO A 332 -18.80 -0.13 2.18
C PRO A 332 -18.25 -0.12 0.76
N GLY A 333 -18.67 0.86 -0.03
CA GLY A 333 -18.02 1.13 -1.32
C GLY A 333 -16.57 1.57 -1.12
N GLY A 334 -15.72 1.27 -2.09
CA GLY A 334 -14.31 1.68 -2.07
C GLY A 334 -14.18 3.21 -2.22
N PRO A 335 -13.22 3.85 -1.55
CA PRO A 335 -12.94 5.27 -1.75
C PRO A 335 -12.35 5.53 -3.14
N GLY A 336 -12.66 6.70 -3.70
CA GLY A 336 -12.03 7.19 -4.93
C GLY A 336 -10.59 7.66 -4.71
N GLY A 337 -9.76 7.56 -5.74
CA GLY A 337 -8.38 8.02 -5.71
C GLY A 337 -8.24 9.54 -5.81
N ALA A 338 -7.17 10.11 -5.27
CA ALA A 338 -6.90 11.53 -5.42
C ALA A 338 -6.50 11.90 -6.85
N GLY A 339 -6.83 13.12 -7.30
CA GLY A 339 -6.34 13.67 -8.55
C GLY A 339 -4.87 14.12 -8.46
N GLY A 340 -4.18 14.11 -9.59
CA GLY A 340 -2.77 14.49 -9.70
C GLY A 340 -2.55 16.00 -9.76
N LEU A 341 -1.36 16.45 -9.36
CA LEU A 341 -0.94 17.86 -9.49
C LEU A 341 -0.71 18.22 -10.96
N SER A 342 -1.04 19.46 -11.33
CA SER A 342 -0.55 20.08 -12.56
C SER A 342 0.35 21.27 -12.29
N ALA A 343 1.45 21.41 -13.06
CA ALA A 343 2.27 22.61 -13.03
C ALA A 343 1.76 23.74 -13.95
N ASN A 344 1.02 23.46 -15.02
CA ASN A 344 0.55 24.51 -15.94
C ASN A 344 -0.94 24.45 -16.30
N GLY A 345 -1.50 23.24 -16.37
CA GLY A 345 -2.92 22.98 -16.62
C GLY A 345 -3.76 22.91 -15.35
N THR A 346 -4.90 22.24 -15.46
CA THR A 346 -5.82 21.99 -14.36
C THR A 346 -5.31 20.84 -13.49
N GLY A 347 -5.52 20.93 -12.18
CA GLY A 347 -5.29 19.79 -11.31
C GLY A 347 -6.25 18.66 -11.70
N GLY A 348 -5.80 17.41 -11.57
CA GLY A 348 -6.61 16.25 -11.92
C GLY A 348 -7.86 16.16 -11.04
N ALA A 349 -8.99 15.71 -11.58
CA ALA A 349 -10.17 15.46 -10.77
C ALA A 349 -9.95 14.30 -9.80
N GLY A 350 -10.57 14.34 -8.63
CA GLY A 350 -10.65 13.19 -7.73
C GLY A 350 -11.59 12.11 -8.30
N GLY A 351 -11.29 10.86 -7.99
CA GLY A 351 -12.09 9.71 -8.41
C GLY A 351 -13.39 9.58 -7.60
N GLN A 352 -14.42 9.01 -8.20
CA GLN A 352 -15.69 8.76 -7.51
C GLN A 352 -15.56 7.67 -6.45
N GLY A 353 -16.31 7.77 -5.36
CA GLY A 353 -16.49 6.67 -4.41
C GLY A 353 -17.40 5.58 -4.99
N GLY A 354 -17.12 4.32 -4.63
CA GLY A 354 -17.92 3.17 -5.04
C GLY A 354 -19.24 3.06 -4.28
N ASN A 355 -20.20 2.33 -4.82
CA ASN A 355 -21.49 2.11 -4.18
C ASN A 355 -21.42 1.04 -3.08
N ALA A 356 -22.29 1.17 -2.07
CA ALA A 356 -22.40 0.23 -0.96
C ALA A 356 -23.33 -0.96 -1.27
N GLY A 357 -23.23 -2.00 -0.44
CA GLY A 357 -24.21 -3.08 -0.41
C GLY A 357 -25.55 -2.65 0.22
N LEU A 358 -26.41 -3.64 0.49
CA LEU A 358 -27.68 -3.42 1.17
C LEU A 358 -27.49 -2.78 2.56
N LEU A 359 -26.46 -3.24 3.28
CA LEU A 359 -26.01 -2.73 4.58
C LEU A 359 -24.60 -2.16 4.44
N GLY A 360 -24.45 -0.83 4.44
CA GLY A 360 -23.14 -0.21 4.33
C GLY A 360 -23.19 1.24 3.87
N GLY A 361 -22.09 1.95 4.09
CA GLY A 361 -21.93 3.33 3.61
C GLY A 361 -21.33 3.39 2.22
N GLY A 362 -21.74 4.38 1.42
CA GLY A 362 -21.10 4.66 0.15
C GLY A 362 -19.61 5.01 0.33
N GLY A 363 -18.80 4.69 -0.68
CA GLY A 363 -17.39 5.07 -0.69
C GLY A 363 -17.23 6.59 -0.75
N ILE A 364 -16.22 7.14 -0.09
CA ILE A 364 -15.93 8.57 -0.18
C ILE A 364 -15.32 8.92 -1.54
N GLY A 365 -15.58 10.13 -2.03
CA GLY A 365 -14.94 10.67 -3.21
C GLY A 365 -13.49 11.08 -2.94
N GLY A 366 -12.62 10.92 -3.94
CA GLY A 366 -11.22 11.33 -3.87
C GLY A 366 -11.05 12.85 -3.91
N ALA A 367 -9.98 13.36 -3.30
CA ALA A 367 -9.65 14.79 -3.39
C ALA A 367 -9.21 15.18 -4.80
N GLY A 368 -9.53 16.40 -5.24
CA GLY A 368 -8.98 16.98 -6.46
C GLY A 368 -7.50 17.34 -6.31
N GLY A 369 -6.75 17.23 -7.41
CA GLY A 369 -5.35 17.59 -7.48
C GLY A 369 -5.12 19.10 -7.47
N ALA A 370 -3.98 19.55 -6.94
CA ALA A 370 -3.64 20.96 -6.96
C ALA A 370 -3.21 21.44 -8.36
N SER A 371 -3.17 22.75 -8.57
CA SER A 371 -2.59 23.38 -9.76
C SER A 371 -1.75 24.62 -9.41
N LEU A 372 -0.69 24.85 -10.18
CA LEU A 372 0.19 26.01 -10.01
C LEU A 372 -0.35 27.27 -10.66
N THR A 373 -0.77 27.17 -11.93
CA THR A 373 -1.22 28.32 -12.73
C THR A 373 -2.66 28.18 -13.22
N GLY A 374 -3.16 26.95 -13.36
CA GLY A 374 -4.53 26.66 -13.78
C GLY A 374 -5.49 26.54 -12.60
N THR A 375 -6.65 25.93 -12.83
CA THR A 375 -7.63 25.68 -11.78
C THR A 375 -7.26 24.44 -10.97
N GLY A 376 -7.60 24.42 -9.69
CA GLY A 376 -7.54 23.20 -8.90
C GLY A 376 -8.51 22.15 -9.47
N GLY A 377 -8.19 20.88 -9.32
CA GLY A 377 -9.03 19.77 -9.78
C GLY A 377 -10.31 19.65 -8.96
N ALA A 378 -11.40 19.22 -9.58
CA ALA A 378 -12.63 18.95 -8.86
C ALA A 378 -12.46 17.77 -7.89
N GLY A 379 -13.14 17.82 -6.75
CA GLY A 379 -13.27 16.67 -5.86
C GLY A 379 -14.21 15.61 -6.47
N GLY A 380 -13.93 14.34 -6.18
CA GLY A 380 -14.77 13.22 -6.57
C GLY A 380 -16.07 13.17 -5.77
N HIS A 381 -17.15 12.71 -6.38
CA HIS A 381 -18.42 12.42 -5.76
C HIS A 381 -18.34 11.22 -4.83
N GLY A 382 -19.10 11.27 -3.73
CA GLY A 382 -19.32 10.12 -2.87
C GLY A 382 -20.25 9.10 -3.50
N GLY A 383 -20.02 7.83 -3.19
CA GLY A 383 -20.81 6.69 -3.63
C GLY A 383 -22.15 6.59 -2.92
N THR A 384 -23.10 5.90 -3.54
CA THR A 384 -24.46 5.76 -2.99
C THR A 384 -24.57 4.59 -2.02
N ALA A 385 -25.45 4.71 -1.02
CA ALA A 385 -25.91 3.59 -0.19
C ALA A 385 -27.21 2.99 -0.75
N THR A 386 -27.51 1.72 -0.40
CA THR A 386 -28.63 0.98 -1.04
C THR A 386 -29.88 0.91 -0.17
N LEU A 387 -29.89 0.21 0.98
CA LEU A 387 -31.08 0.08 1.85
C LEU A 387 -30.89 0.68 3.23
N LEU A 388 -29.81 0.28 3.93
CA LEU A 388 -29.41 0.84 5.22
C LEU A 388 -27.97 1.35 5.15
N GLY A 389 -27.78 2.63 5.44
CA GLY A 389 -26.46 3.27 5.47
C GLY A 389 -26.45 4.65 4.85
N GLY A 390 -25.42 5.43 5.20
CA GLY A 390 -25.22 6.78 4.67
C GLY A 390 -24.53 6.79 3.32
N GLY A 391 -24.85 7.79 2.50
CA GLY A 391 -24.07 8.05 1.29
C GLY A 391 -22.63 8.45 1.62
N GLY A 392 -21.71 8.20 0.69
CA GLY A 392 -20.32 8.60 0.85
C GLY A 392 -20.17 10.12 0.83
N ALA A 393 -19.21 10.67 1.58
CA ALA A 393 -18.87 12.08 1.46
C ALA A 393 -18.20 12.38 0.11
N GLY A 394 -18.46 13.57 -0.44
CA GLY A 394 -17.72 14.10 -1.58
C GLY A 394 -16.29 14.49 -1.18
N GLY A 395 -15.35 14.32 -2.10
CA GLY A 395 -13.96 14.70 -1.94
C GLY A 395 -13.77 16.22 -2.01
N ALA A 396 -12.75 16.74 -1.33
CA ALA A 396 -12.41 18.16 -1.40
C ALA A 396 -11.89 18.53 -2.80
N GLY A 397 -12.16 19.76 -3.24
CA GLY A 397 -11.54 20.33 -4.42
C GLY A 397 -10.06 20.64 -4.20
N GLY A 398 -9.27 20.58 -5.28
CA GLY A 398 -7.84 20.84 -5.25
C GLY A 398 -7.51 22.33 -5.10
N ALA A 399 -6.37 22.64 -4.49
CA ALA A 399 -5.90 24.01 -4.35
C ALA A 399 -5.35 24.58 -5.68
N SER A 400 -5.42 25.90 -5.87
CA SER A 400 -4.73 26.62 -6.95
C SER A 400 -3.96 27.82 -6.41
N LEU A 401 -2.73 28.00 -6.91
CA LEU A 401 -1.85 29.13 -6.57
C LEU A 401 -1.88 30.28 -7.59
N GLY A 402 -2.38 30.03 -8.79
CA GLY A 402 -2.45 31.03 -9.87
C GLY A 402 -3.85 31.24 -10.43
N GLY A 403 -4.82 30.43 -10.02
CA GLY A 403 -6.17 30.42 -10.54
C GLY A 403 -7.23 30.14 -9.48
N VAL A 404 -8.36 29.60 -9.95
CA VAL A 404 -9.53 29.28 -9.12
C VAL A 404 -9.31 27.93 -8.43
N GLY A 405 -9.72 27.82 -7.17
CA GLY A 405 -9.74 26.55 -6.47
C GLY A 405 -10.71 25.56 -7.10
N GLY A 406 -10.40 24.27 -7.00
CA GLY A 406 -11.26 23.21 -7.52
C GLY A 406 -12.60 23.14 -6.78
N ILE A 407 -13.67 22.77 -7.47
CA ILE A 407 -14.96 22.55 -6.80
C ILE A 407 -14.91 21.30 -5.92
N GLY A 408 -15.63 21.29 -4.81
CA GLY A 408 -15.83 20.09 -4.01
C GLY A 408 -16.75 19.09 -4.71
N GLY A 409 -16.54 17.81 -4.45
CA GLY A 409 -17.38 16.74 -4.99
C GLY A 409 -18.73 16.64 -4.29
N THR A 410 -19.75 16.13 -4.98
CA THR A 410 -21.06 15.94 -4.37
C THR A 410 -21.06 14.77 -3.38
N GLY A 411 -21.93 14.82 -2.38
CA GLY A 411 -22.18 13.70 -1.49
C GLY A 411 -23.07 12.64 -2.16
N GLY A 412 -22.89 11.38 -1.75
CA GLY A 412 -23.66 10.25 -2.24
C GLY A 412 -25.06 10.18 -1.62
N ARG A 413 -26.00 9.53 -2.32
CA ARG A 413 -27.37 9.34 -1.84
C ARG A 413 -27.44 8.35 -0.65
N ALA A 414 -28.36 8.62 0.28
CA ALA A 414 -28.70 7.73 1.39
C ALA A 414 -29.33 6.39 0.94
N GLY A 415 -29.22 5.36 1.79
CA GLY A 415 -29.96 4.10 1.59
C GLY A 415 -31.47 4.29 1.70
N LEU A 416 -32.27 3.46 1.02
CA LEU A 416 -33.71 3.65 0.83
C LEU A 416 -34.53 3.76 2.14
N LEU A 417 -34.19 2.99 3.18
CA LEU A 417 -34.99 2.88 4.40
C LEU A 417 -34.45 3.75 5.54
N VAL A 418 -33.18 3.57 5.90
CA VAL A 418 -32.51 4.38 6.93
C VAL A 418 -31.12 4.80 6.45
N GLY A 419 -30.82 6.09 6.56
CA GLY A 419 -29.48 6.62 6.31
C GLY A 419 -29.50 8.08 5.93
N ASN A 420 -28.37 8.76 6.09
CA ASN A 420 -28.23 10.15 5.70
C ASN A 420 -27.59 10.27 4.32
N GLY A 421 -27.91 11.33 3.59
CA GLY A 421 -27.16 11.67 2.39
C GLY A 421 -25.74 12.07 2.78
N GLY A 422 -24.74 11.69 2.00
CA GLY A 422 -23.35 12.04 2.27
C GLY A 422 -23.13 13.56 2.21
N GLY A 423 -22.22 14.09 3.03
CA GLY A 423 -21.82 15.49 2.94
C GLY A 423 -21.12 15.81 1.61
N GLY A 424 -21.35 17.00 1.07
CA GLY A 424 -20.59 17.53 -0.05
C GLY A 424 -19.16 17.90 0.36
N GLY A 425 -18.22 17.70 -0.54
CA GLY A 425 -16.82 18.05 -0.32
C GLY A 425 -16.60 19.55 -0.26
N ALA A 426 -15.61 19.99 0.52
CA ALA A 426 -15.22 21.40 0.53
C ALA A 426 -14.61 21.82 -0.81
N GLY A 427 -14.83 23.07 -1.22
CA GLY A 427 -14.12 23.68 -2.33
C GLY A 427 -12.64 23.90 -1.98
N GLY A 428 -11.78 23.77 -2.99
CA GLY A 428 -10.35 24.01 -2.86
C GLY A 428 -10.02 25.50 -2.76
N GLN A 429 -8.87 25.81 -2.17
CA GLN A 429 -8.39 27.20 -2.10
C GLN A 429 -7.98 27.71 -3.48
N GLY A 430 -8.20 28.99 -3.76
CA GLY A 430 -7.76 29.61 -5.00
C GLY A 430 -7.14 30.98 -4.77
N ALA A 431 -6.16 31.32 -5.60
CA ALA A 431 -5.49 32.62 -5.54
C ALA A 431 -6.38 33.78 -5.97
N THR A 432 -7.39 33.52 -6.80
CA THR A 432 -8.36 34.52 -7.28
C THR A 432 -9.76 34.30 -6.71
N THR A 433 -10.21 33.05 -6.69
CA THR A 433 -11.52 32.65 -6.19
C THR A 433 -11.40 31.24 -5.61
N GLY A 434 -11.92 31.03 -4.41
CA GLY A 434 -12.03 29.69 -3.85
C GLY A 434 -13.05 28.87 -4.64
N GLY A 435 -12.82 27.55 -4.74
CA GLY A 435 -13.75 26.66 -5.42
C GLY A 435 -15.09 26.57 -4.70
N ALA A 436 -16.18 26.30 -5.42
CA ALA A 436 -17.47 26.06 -4.78
C ALA A 436 -17.43 24.77 -3.96
N GLY A 437 -18.19 24.72 -2.86
CA GLY A 437 -18.46 23.47 -2.15
C GLY A 437 -19.36 22.55 -2.97
N GLY A 438 -19.17 21.24 -2.84
CA GLY A 438 -20.01 20.24 -3.49
C GLY A 438 -21.38 20.15 -2.85
N THR A 439 -22.40 19.71 -3.58
CA THR A 439 -23.74 19.52 -2.99
C THR A 439 -23.76 18.33 -2.04
N GLY A 440 -24.60 18.37 -1.00
CA GLY A 440 -24.90 17.21 -0.17
C GLY A 440 -25.72 16.18 -0.95
N GLY A 441 -25.67 14.93 -0.50
CA GLY A 441 -26.45 13.84 -1.06
C GLY A 441 -27.89 13.84 -0.57
N ASP A 442 -28.79 13.27 -1.37
CA ASP A 442 -30.21 13.22 -1.04
C ASP A 442 -30.51 12.23 0.09
N ALA A 443 -31.44 12.59 0.95
CA ALA A 443 -32.12 11.66 1.84
C ALA A 443 -33.16 10.82 1.09
N THR A 444 -33.67 9.80 1.76
CA THR A 444 -34.72 8.92 1.25
C THR A 444 -35.89 8.90 2.23
N LEU A 445 -36.14 7.81 2.97
CA LEU A 445 -37.26 7.67 3.88
C LEU A 445 -36.95 8.19 5.31
N ILE A 446 -36.06 7.51 6.04
CA ILE A 446 -35.63 7.90 7.40
C ILE A 446 -34.18 8.38 7.34
N GLY A 447 -33.96 9.69 7.39
CA GLY A 447 -32.62 10.26 7.18
C GLY A 447 -32.63 11.76 6.99
N SER A 448 -31.51 12.40 7.33
CA SER A 448 -31.23 13.78 6.95
C SER A 448 -30.56 13.83 5.59
N ALA A 449 -30.84 14.90 4.84
CA ALA A 449 -30.09 15.20 3.62
C ALA A 449 -28.66 15.58 3.98
N GLY A 450 -27.71 15.23 3.12
CA GLY A 450 -26.31 15.59 3.30
C GLY A 450 -26.11 17.09 3.34
N THR A 451 -25.17 17.54 4.16
CA THR A 451 -24.79 18.95 4.17
C THR A 451 -24.05 19.30 2.88
N GLY A 452 -24.33 20.47 2.30
CA GLY A 452 -23.48 20.99 1.25
C GLY A 452 -22.08 21.30 1.79
N GLY A 453 -21.07 21.14 0.96
CA GLY A 453 -19.70 21.46 1.31
C GLY A 453 -19.49 22.96 1.45
N ASN A 454 -18.47 23.33 2.23
CA ASN A 454 -18.03 24.71 2.32
C ASN A 454 -17.36 25.16 1.02
N GLY A 455 -17.51 26.44 0.66
CA GLY A 455 -16.67 27.04 -0.36
C GLY A 455 -15.20 27.11 0.08
N GLY A 456 -14.31 27.10 -0.90
CA GLY A 456 -12.91 27.43 -0.71
C GLY A 456 -12.73 28.92 -0.39
N PHE A 457 -11.67 29.20 0.33
CA PHE A 457 -11.12 30.53 0.55
C PHE A 457 -10.28 31.01 -0.65
N GLY A 458 -10.38 32.31 -0.89
CA GLY A 458 -9.67 33.10 -1.89
C GLY A 458 -10.14 34.55 -1.76
N PRO A 459 -9.59 35.51 -2.53
CA PRO A 459 -10.08 36.89 -2.52
C PRO A 459 -11.60 37.00 -2.73
N THR A 460 -12.14 36.09 -3.55
CA THR A 460 -13.56 35.77 -3.58
C THR A 460 -13.77 34.38 -2.96
N ILE A 461 -14.60 34.29 -1.93
CA ILE A 461 -14.95 33.00 -1.31
C ILE A 461 -15.85 32.22 -2.28
N GLY A 462 -15.57 30.93 -2.45
CA GLY A 462 -16.40 30.05 -3.26
C GLY A 462 -17.81 29.90 -2.66
N GLY A 463 -18.80 29.66 -3.51
CA GLY A 463 -20.16 29.40 -3.03
C GLY A 463 -20.20 28.14 -2.15
N ALA A 464 -21.01 28.16 -1.09
CA ALA A 464 -21.34 26.93 -0.37
C ALA A 464 -22.16 26.00 -1.30
N GLY A 465 -21.92 24.71 -1.18
CA GLY A 465 -22.73 23.71 -1.86
C GLY A 465 -24.16 23.70 -1.32
N ALA A 466 -25.12 23.33 -2.17
CA ALA A 466 -26.47 23.10 -1.71
C ALA A 466 -26.54 21.88 -0.79
N HIS A 467 -27.42 21.91 0.22
CA HIS A 467 -27.81 20.68 0.91
C HIS A 467 -28.51 19.72 -0.06
N GLY A 468 -28.46 18.42 0.22
CA GLY A 468 -29.24 17.44 -0.55
C GLY A 468 -30.74 17.62 -0.37
N ALA A 469 -31.54 16.94 -1.19
CA ALA A 469 -32.98 16.94 -1.04
C ALA A 469 -33.40 16.22 0.27
N SER A 470 -34.26 16.87 1.06
CA SER A 470 -34.82 16.29 2.29
C SER A 470 -35.79 15.15 1.99
N GLY A 471 -35.88 14.20 2.91
CA GLY A 471 -36.84 13.10 2.84
C GLY A 471 -38.28 13.55 3.14
N PRO A 472 -39.29 12.70 2.86
CA PRO A 472 -40.70 13.03 3.10
C PRO A 472 -41.04 13.16 4.59
N LEU A 473 -40.13 12.77 5.50
CA LEU A 473 -40.32 12.83 6.94
C LEU A 473 -39.70 14.07 7.62
N GLN A 474 -39.16 15.04 6.87
CA GLN A 474 -38.48 16.21 7.45
C GLN A 474 -39.34 16.98 8.46
N ALA A 475 -40.62 17.24 8.14
CA ALA A 475 -41.53 17.96 9.05
C ALA A 475 -41.78 17.20 10.37
N VAL A 476 -41.68 15.87 10.35
CA VAL A 476 -41.79 15.04 11.57
C VAL A 476 -40.52 15.19 12.41
N PHE A 477 -39.35 15.23 11.79
CA PHE A 477 -38.08 15.44 12.49
C PHE A 477 -38.05 16.79 13.22
N ASP A 478 -38.57 17.85 12.61
CA ASP A 478 -38.63 19.18 13.24
C ASP A 478 -39.44 19.17 14.55
N VAL A 479 -40.59 18.47 14.57
CA VAL A 479 -41.40 18.29 15.78
C VAL A 479 -40.66 17.47 16.84
N LEU A 480 -39.94 16.42 16.43
CA LEU A 480 -39.16 15.56 17.34
C LEU A 480 -37.92 16.27 17.89
N ASN A 481 -37.35 17.21 17.14
CA ASN A 481 -36.16 17.95 17.53
C ASN A 481 -36.47 19.01 18.58
N ALA A 482 -37.62 19.67 18.52
CA ALA A 482 -37.93 20.83 19.37
C ALA A 482 -37.69 20.58 20.88
N PRO A 483 -38.09 19.45 21.49
CA PRO A 483 -37.79 19.18 22.89
C PRO A 483 -36.29 18.97 23.16
N THR A 484 -35.59 18.29 22.24
CA THR A 484 -34.17 17.93 22.41
C THR A 484 -33.28 19.15 22.19
N GLU A 485 -33.60 20.00 21.22
CA GLU A 485 -32.93 21.27 20.97
C GLU A 485 -33.12 22.23 22.16
N ALA A 486 -34.34 22.33 22.71
CA ALA A 486 -34.60 23.16 23.89
C ALA A 486 -33.84 22.67 25.14
N LEU A 487 -33.67 21.36 25.29
CA LEU A 487 -33.01 20.77 26.47
C LEU A 487 -31.48 20.74 26.36
N THR A 488 -30.95 20.52 25.16
CA THR A 488 -29.52 20.20 24.96
C THR A 488 -28.80 21.15 24.01
N GLY A 489 -29.52 22.06 23.34
CA GLY A 489 -28.97 22.90 22.28
C GLY A 489 -28.59 22.14 21.01
N ARG A 490 -28.96 20.85 20.90
CA ARG A 490 -28.59 19.97 19.80
C ARG A 490 -29.80 19.13 19.35
N PRO A 491 -30.02 18.97 18.03
CA PRO A 491 -31.14 18.18 17.53
C PRO A 491 -31.01 16.71 17.91
N LEU A 492 -32.15 16.01 17.91
CA LEU A 492 -32.16 14.56 17.98
C LEU A 492 -31.81 13.96 16.61
N ILE A 493 -32.40 14.52 15.55
CA ILE A 493 -32.24 14.11 14.15
C ILE A 493 -31.84 15.32 13.31
N GLY A 494 -30.65 15.32 12.71
CA GLY A 494 -30.20 16.42 11.86
C GLY A 494 -28.69 16.47 11.74
N ASN A 495 -28.19 17.11 10.69
CA ASN A 495 -26.74 17.20 10.48
C ASN A 495 -26.13 18.37 11.24
N GLY A 496 -24.84 18.27 11.54
CA GLY A 496 -24.06 19.35 12.12
C GLY A 496 -23.88 20.48 11.11
N ALA A 497 -23.91 21.72 11.58
CA ALA A 497 -23.50 22.89 10.82
C ALA A 497 -22.00 22.84 10.51
N ASN A 498 -21.63 23.26 9.31
CA ASN A 498 -20.24 23.36 8.90
C ASN A 498 -19.54 24.55 9.57
N GLY A 499 -18.23 24.44 9.78
CA GLY A 499 -17.39 25.59 10.15
C GLY A 499 -17.29 26.59 8.99
N ALA A 500 -17.07 27.87 9.29
CA ALA A 500 -17.05 28.90 8.25
C ALA A 500 -15.77 28.84 7.36
N PRO A 501 -15.87 29.06 6.03
CA PRO A 501 -14.70 29.14 5.15
C PRO A 501 -13.66 30.18 5.60
N GLY A 502 -12.37 29.83 5.52
CA GLY A 502 -11.26 30.71 5.90
C GLY A 502 -11.03 30.86 7.41
N THR A 503 -11.82 30.23 8.27
CA THR A 503 -11.68 30.37 9.73
C THR A 503 -10.88 29.26 10.38
N GLY A 504 -10.79 28.09 9.72
CA GLY A 504 -10.29 26.87 10.36
C GLY A 504 -11.18 26.37 11.50
N GLU A 505 -12.43 26.85 11.62
CA GLU A 505 -13.32 26.40 12.68
C GLU A 505 -13.80 24.96 12.46
N PRO A 506 -13.95 24.18 13.54
CA PRO A 506 -14.46 22.83 13.45
C PRO A 506 -15.93 22.82 13.02
N GLY A 507 -16.33 21.77 12.30
CA GLY A 507 -17.73 21.47 12.08
C GLY A 507 -18.40 21.06 13.38
N THR A 508 -19.67 21.44 13.57
CA THR A 508 -20.43 21.07 14.75
C THR A 508 -20.87 19.60 14.68
N PRO A 509 -21.12 18.95 15.83
CA PRO A 509 -21.62 17.58 15.84
C PRO A 509 -23.02 17.43 15.20
N GLY A 510 -23.29 16.28 14.57
CA GLY A 510 -24.64 15.90 14.11
C GLY A 510 -25.62 15.66 15.26
N GLY A 511 -26.89 15.38 14.99
CA GLY A 511 -27.92 15.13 16.01
C GLY A 511 -27.59 13.92 16.90
N TRP A 512 -28.20 13.83 18.08
CA TRP A 512 -27.90 12.78 19.06
C TRP A 512 -28.19 11.36 18.54
N LEU A 513 -29.30 11.17 17.83
CA LEU A 513 -29.75 9.87 17.34
C LEU A 513 -29.31 9.63 15.89
N LEU A 514 -29.64 10.55 14.99
CA LEU A 514 -29.36 10.42 13.57
C LEU A 514 -28.86 11.74 13.01
N GLY A 515 -27.68 11.74 12.42
CA GLY A 515 -27.11 12.96 11.89
C GLY A 515 -25.62 12.86 11.63
N ASP A 516 -25.22 13.38 10.48
CA ASP A 516 -23.82 13.48 10.11
C ASP A 516 -23.19 14.68 10.80
N GLY A 517 -21.88 14.60 11.05
CA GLY A 517 -21.13 15.77 11.51
C GLY A 517 -21.00 16.84 10.43
N GLY A 518 -20.94 18.11 10.84
CA GLY A 518 -20.68 19.22 9.93
C GLY A 518 -19.25 19.18 9.38
N ALA A 519 -19.04 19.71 8.17
CA ALA A 519 -17.70 19.81 7.61
C ALA A 519 -16.88 20.90 8.33
N GLY A 520 -15.57 20.69 8.44
CA GLY A 520 -14.65 21.71 8.94
C GLY A 520 -14.55 22.92 8.00
N GLY A 521 -14.38 24.11 8.57
CA GLY A 521 -14.07 25.32 7.82
C GLY A 521 -12.70 25.23 7.18
N SER A 522 -12.54 25.74 5.95
CA SER A 522 -11.20 25.87 5.35
C SER A 522 -10.35 26.86 6.15
N GLY A 523 -9.02 26.71 6.14
CA GLY A 523 -8.10 27.60 6.82
C GLY A 523 -7.86 28.90 6.05
N ALA A 524 -7.61 30.01 6.77
CA ALA A 524 -7.01 31.23 6.21
C ALA A 524 -5.59 30.94 5.68
N PRO A 525 -4.97 31.85 4.89
CA PRO A 525 -3.64 31.60 4.35
C PRO A 525 -2.61 31.19 5.41
N GLY A 526 -1.96 30.04 5.23
CA GLY A 526 -1.01 29.46 6.19
C GLY A 526 -1.62 28.86 7.46
N HIS A 527 -2.93 28.88 7.62
CA HIS A 527 -3.64 28.31 8.77
C HIS A 527 -4.32 26.98 8.43
N ASP A 528 -4.43 26.14 9.44
CA ASP A 528 -5.00 24.80 9.30
C ASP A 528 -6.50 24.84 9.00
N GLY A 529 -6.98 23.80 8.34
CA GLY A 529 -8.40 23.54 8.20
C GLY A 529 -9.01 23.03 9.52
N GLY A 530 -10.27 23.35 9.74
CA GLY A 530 -10.99 22.89 10.93
C GLY A 530 -11.32 21.42 10.89
N THR A 531 -11.44 20.80 12.07
CA THR A 531 -11.82 19.38 12.15
C THR A 531 -13.27 19.18 11.74
N GLY A 532 -13.59 18.04 11.12
CA GLY A 532 -14.97 17.63 10.90
C GLY A 532 -15.70 17.35 12.21
N GLY A 533 -16.99 17.66 12.25
CA GLY A 533 -17.86 17.36 13.38
C GLY A 533 -18.04 15.85 13.56
N SER A 534 -18.25 15.40 14.79
CA SER A 534 -18.62 14.00 15.05
C SER A 534 -20.10 13.75 14.77
N ALA A 535 -20.44 12.55 14.33
CA ALA A 535 -21.83 12.10 14.30
C ALA A 535 -22.34 11.70 15.70
N GLY A 536 -23.66 11.51 15.83
CA GLY A 536 -24.31 11.03 17.05
C GLY A 536 -24.27 9.50 17.21
N LEU A 537 -25.43 8.88 17.41
CA LEU A 537 -25.53 7.41 17.45
C LEU A 537 -25.40 6.78 16.06
N LEU A 538 -26.11 7.36 15.07
CA LEU A 538 -26.12 6.98 13.67
C LEU A 538 -25.73 8.17 12.81
N GLY A 539 -24.80 7.99 11.88
CA GLY A 539 -24.40 9.05 10.94
C GLY A 539 -22.91 9.03 10.64
N THR A 540 -22.51 9.64 9.53
CA THR A 540 -21.10 9.73 9.15
C THR A 540 -20.43 10.94 9.78
N GLY A 541 -19.16 10.80 10.14
CA GLY A 541 -18.37 11.95 10.59
C GLY A 541 -18.24 13.01 9.49
N GLY A 542 -18.18 14.28 9.89
CA GLY A 542 -17.99 15.38 8.94
C GLY A 542 -16.61 15.36 8.31
N ALA A 543 -16.50 15.84 7.07
CA ALA A 543 -15.20 15.99 6.41
C ALA A 543 -14.35 17.06 7.11
N GLY A 544 -13.04 16.86 7.18
CA GLY A 544 -12.10 17.89 7.61
C GLY A 544 -12.03 19.05 6.61
N GLY A 545 -11.81 20.26 7.12
CA GLY A 545 -11.64 21.47 6.31
C GLY A 545 -10.31 21.46 5.56
N ALA A 546 -10.27 22.10 4.38
CA ALA A 546 -9.03 22.24 3.63
C ALA A 546 -8.04 23.21 4.34
N GLY A 547 -6.75 22.90 4.33
CA GLY A 547 -5.71 23.80 4.82
C GLY A 547 -5.53 25.03 3.92
N GLY A 548 -5.10 26.15 4.49
CA GLY A 548 -4.90 27.39 3.76
C GLY A 548 -3.57 27.47 2.99
N ASN A 549 -3.62 27.96 1.75
CA ASN A 549 -2.42 28.21 0.94
C ASN A 549 -1.52 29.28 1.58
N SER A 550 -0.22 29.26 1.32
CA SER A 550 0.71 30.27 1.84
C SER A 550 1.71 30.75 0.80
N THR A 551 1.94 32.06 0.75
CA THR A 551 2.98 32.67 -0.11
C THR A 551 4.13 33.24 0.71
N THR A 552 4.02 33.25 2.04
CA THR A 552 4.98 33.87 2.95
C THR A 552 5.60 32.91 3.95
N GLY A 553 5.08 31.69 4.06
CA GLY A 553 5.61 30.65 4.95
C GLY A 553 5.02 29.28 4.63
N ASN A 554 4.94 28.41 5.64
CA ASN A 554 4.30 27.10 5.47
C ASN A 554 2.81 27.26 5.19
N ALA A 555 2.26 26.32 4.42
CA ALA A 555 0.83 26.21 4.24
C ALA A 555 0.19 25.44 5.39
N GLY A 556 -1.10 25.68 5.61
CA GLY A 556 -1.86 25.05 6.67
C GLY A 556 -2.14 23.59 6.41
N ALA A 557 -2.16 22.79 7.47
CA ALA A 557 -2.58 21.40 7.44
C ALA A 557 -4.08 21.28 7.10
N GLY A 558 -4.46 20.14 6.54
CA GLY A 558 -5.87 19.77 6.44
C GLY A 558 -6.43 19.41 7.80
N GLY A 559 -7.70 19.73 8.03
CA GLY A 559 -8.42 19.37 9.25
C GLY A 559 -8.66 17.86 9.32
N THR A 560 -8.72 17.31 10.54
CA THR A 560 -9.04 15.89 10.72
C THR A 560 -10.51 15.61 10.39
N GLY A 561 -10.81 14.42 9.88
CA GLY A 561 -12.18 13.96 9.70
C GLY A 561 -12.85 13.68 11.04
N GLY A 562 -14.16 13.96 11.13
CA GLY A 562 -14.95 13.69 12.32
C GLY A 562 -15.17 12.20 12.56
N ALA A 563 -15.42 11.79 13.80
CA ALA A 563 -15.77 10.41 14.10
C ALA A 563 -17.16 10.04 13.56
N GLY A 564 -17.30 8.82 13.06
CA GLY A 564 -18.58 8.21 12.71
C GLY A 564 -19.44 7.96 13.95
N GLY A 565 -20.74 7.76 13.74
CA GLY A 565 -21.71 7.62 14.83
C GLY A 565 -21.43 6.40 15.69
N TRP A 566 -21.64 6.48 17.00
CA TRP A 566 -21.18 5.48 17.96
C TRP A 566 -21.60 4.04 17.61
N LEU A 567 -22.82 3.84 17.10
CA LEU A 567 -23.30 2.53 16.68
C LEU A 567 -22.95 2.26 15.21
N ALA A 568 -23.31 3.17 14.31
CA ALA A 568 -23.08 2.98 12.89
C ALA A 568 -22.79 4.30 12.17
N GLY A 569 -21.83 4.24 11.27
CA GLY A 569 -21.44 5.35 10.42
C GLY A 569 -19.94 5.42 10.23
N ASN A 570 -19.55 5.78 9.01
CA ASN A 570 -18.16 5.89 8.64
C ASN A 570 -17.53 7.14 9.27
N GLY A 571 -16.23 7.08 9.55
CA GLY A 571 -15.46 8.27 9.87
C GLY A 571 -15.43 9.23 8.69
N GLY A 572 -15.38 10.53 8.98
CA GLY A 572 -15.24 11.56 7.97
C GLY A 572 -13.87 11.53 7.29
N ALA A 573 -13.79 11.95 6.03
CA ALA A 573 -12.52 12.11 5.34
C ALA A 573 -11.70 13.26 5.97
N GLY A 574 -10.38 13.11 6.03
CA GLY A 574 -9.48 14.19 6.36
C GLY A 574 -9.44 15.25 5.27
N GLY A 575 -9.29 16.52 5.65
CA GLY A 575 -9.17 17.63 4.72
C GLY A 575 -7.86 17.59 3.95
N GLY A 576 -7.88 18.01 2.69
CA GLY A 576 -6.66 18.25 1.92
C GLY A 576 -5.88 19.44 2.49
N ALA A 577 -4.56 19.41 2.42
CA ALA A 577 -3.75 20.50 2.96
C ALA A 577 -3.54 21.65 1.96
N GLY A 578 -3.14 22.82 2.46
CA GLY A 578 -2.80 23.97 1.64
C GLY A 578 -1.46 23.82 0.92
N ALA A 579 -1.30 24.51 -0.20
CA ALA A 579 -0.04 24.57 -0.95
C ALA A 579 0.76 25.84 -0.61
N SER A 580 2.09 25.73 -0.58
CA SER A 580 3.01 26.84 -0.30
C SER A 580 3.86 27.20 -1.52
N ALA A 581 4.00 28.50 -1.80
CA ALA A 581 4.98 29.04 -2.76
C ALA A 581 6.13 29.81 -2.09
N ALA A 582 6.17 29.90 -0.77
CA ALA A 582 7.23 30.62 -0.08
C ALA A 582 8.57 29.88 -0.20
N VAL A 583 9.67 30.62 -0.35
CA VAL A 583 11.04 30.06 -0.28
C VAL A 583 11.22 29.38 1.08
N GLY A 584 11.56 28.10 1.07
CA GLY A 584 11.63 27.24 2.26
C GLY A 584 10.29 26.96 2.95
N GLY A 585 9.16 27.44 2.42
CA GLY A 585 7.85 27.22 2.98
C GLY A 585 7.27 25.89 2.51
N ASN A 586 6.97 25.00 3.45
CA ASN A 586 6.51 23.66 3.16
C ASN A 586 5.01 23.62 2.86
N GLY A 587 4.59 22.63 2.07
CA GLY A 587 3.19 22.27 1.93
C GLY A 587 2.63 21.75 3.26
N GLY A 588 1.35 21.99 3.51
CA GLY A 588 0.71 21.53 4.75
C GLY A 588 0.54 20.00 4.76
N THR A 589 0.46 19.39 5.94
CA THR A 589 0.15 17.95 6.04
C THR A 589 -1.33 17.70 5.81
N GLY A 590 -1.68 16.61 5.14
CA GLY A 590 -3.07 16.18 4.98
C GLY A 590 -3.69 15.82 6.33
N GLY A 591 -4.99 16.11 6.49
CA GLY A 591 -5.70 15.79 7.73
C GLY A 591 -5.92 14.29 7.90
N THR A 592 -5.91 13.78 9.13
CA THR A 592 -6.20 12.36 9.37
C THR A 592 -7.66 12.04 9.10
N GLY A 593 -7.96 10.84 8.62
CA GLY A 593 -9.33 10.34 8.55
C GLY A 593 -9.93 10.11 9.93
N GLY A 594 -11.25 10.31 10.06
CA GLY A 594 -11.98 10.05 11.28
C GLY A 594 -12.13 8.55 11.56
N ALA A 595 -12.25 8.17 12.83
CA ALA A 595 -12.54 6.79 13.21
C ALA A 595 -14.00 6.40 12.86
N GLY A 596 -14.21 5.15 12.46
CA GLY A 596 -15.55 4.59 12.30
C GLY A 596 -16.26 4.35 13.64
N GLY A 597 -17.59 4.36 13.61
CA GLY A 597 -18.45 3.88 14.70
C GLY A 597 -18.28 2.39 14.99
N LEU A 598 -19.04 1.79 15.93
CA LEU A 598 -18.96 0.36 16.25
C LEU A 598 -18.94 -0.55 15.01
N PHE A 599 -19.82 -0.25 14.03
CA PHE A 599 -19.89 -0.95 12.74
C PHE A 599 -19.34 -0.15 11.55
N GLY A 600 -18.76 1.03 11.78
CA GLY A 600 -18.35 1.95 10.71
C GLY A 600 -16.98 1.65 10.11
N ALA A 601 -16.76 2.09 8.87
CA ALA A 601 -15.42 2.16 8.30
C ALA A 601 -14.67 3.40 8.81
N GLY A 602 -13.33 3.34 8.82
CA GLY A 602 -12.52 4.54 9.00
C GLY A 602 -12.62 5.47 7.79
N GLY A 603 -12.53 6.78 8.01
CA GLY A 603 -12.43 7.77 6.93
C GLY A 603 -11.03 7.77 6.31
N SER A 604 -10.86 8.18 5.05
CA SER A 604 -9.52 8.34 4.48
C SER A 604 -8.81 9.55 5.07
N GLY A 605 -7.47 9.51 5.07
CA GLY A 605 -6.66 10.70 5.23
C GLY A 605 -6.77 11.64 4.03
N GLY A 606 -6.55 12.92 4.28
CA GLY A 606 -6.48 13.96 3.26
C GLY A 606 -5.12 13.99 2.56
N ALA A 607 -5.09 14.53 1.34
CA ALA A 607 -3.85 14.70 0.60
C ALA A 607 -2.96 15.78 1.24
N GLY A 608 -1.64 15.56 1.19
CA GLY A 608 -0.63 16.54 1.57
C GLY A 608 -0.53 17.67 0.55
N GLY A 609 -0.15 18.86 1.03
CA GLY A 609 -0.06 20.08 0.24
C GLY A 609 1.24 20.18 -0.54
N ALA A 610 1.22 20.89 -1.66
CA ALA A 610 2.44 21.09 -2.45
C ALA A 610 3.39 22.12 -1.81
N GLY A 611 4.69 21.86 -1.81
CA GLY A 611 5.75 22.78 -1.39
C GLY A 611 6.58 23.25 -2.57
N LEU A 612 6.35 24.47 -3.04
CA LEU A 612 6.70 24.90 -4.40
C LEU A 612 7.77 25.99 -4.46
N GLY A 613 8.10 26.59 -3.32
CA GLY A 613 9.24 27.51 -3.24
C GLY A 613 10.57 26.77 -3.27
N LEU A 614 11.64 27.50 -3.59
CA LEU A 614 12.99 26.94 -3.52
C LEU A 614 13.26 26.40 -2.10
N GLY A 615 13.71 25.15 -1.99
CA GLY A 615 13.95 24.50 -0.70
C GLY A 615 12.69 23.95 -0.01
N ALA A 616 11.51 24.10 -0.60
CA ALA A 616 10.25 23.66 0.00
C ALA A 616 10.04 22.15 -0.08
N VAL A 617 9.45 21.58 0.96
CA VAL A 617 9.07 20.18 1.05
C VAL A 617 7.56 20.05 0.89
N GLY A 618 7.12 19.02 0.16
CA GLY A 618 5.71 18.66 0.08
C GLY A 618 5.21 18.12 1.41
N GLY A 619 3.99 18.45 1.79
CA GLY A 619 3.43 17.99 3.05
C GLY A 619 3.08 16.50 3.00
N ALA A 620 3.21 15.79 4.11
CA ALA A 620 2.82 14.38 4.18
C ALA A 620 1.32 14.19 3.98
N GLY A 621 0.91 13.04 3.45
CA GLY A 621 -0.48 12.64 3.42
C GLY A 621 -1.00 12.30 4.82
N GLY A 622 -2.28 12.55 5.06
CA GLY A 622 -2.93 12.22 6.32
C GLY A 622 -3.08 10.71 6.49
N THR A 623 -3.02 10.20 7.72
CA THR A 623 -3.30 8.77 7.97
C THR A 623 -4.78 8.47 7.79
N GLY A 624 -5.10 7.26 7.37
CA GLY A 624 -6.47 6.74 7.41
C GLY A 624 -6.98 6.55 8.82
N GLY A 625 -8.28 6.73 9.02
CA GLY A 625 -8.95 6.49 10.28
C GLY A 625 -9.09 5.00 10.58
N ALA A 626 -9.15 4.65 11.86
CA ALA A 626 -9.38 3.26 12.26
C ALA A 626 -10.83 2.83 11.96
N GLY A 627 -11.00 1.56 11.57
CA GLY A 627 -12.31 0.94 11.47
C GLY A 627 -12.94 0.71 12.85
N GLY A 628 -14.27 0.62 12.86
CA GLY A 628 -15.05 0.28 14.03
C GLY A 628 -14.67 -1.06 14.64
N PRO A 629 -14.71 -1.25 15.97
CA PRO A 629 -14.30 -2.51 16.58
C PRO A 629 -15.04 -3.75 16.06
N LEU A 630 -16.30 -3.60 15.60
CA LEU A 630 -17.11 -4.64 14.98
C LEU A 630 -17.40 -4.37 13.48
N GLY A 631 -16.78 -3.35 12.89
CA GLY A 631 -17.01 -2.92 11.51
C GLY A 631 -16.80 -4.05 10.50
N GLY A 632 -15.78 -4.88 10.70
CA GLY A 632 -15.52 -5.96 9.77
C GLY A 632 -16.52 -7.11 9.77
N LEU A 633 -17.40 -7.22 10.77
CA LEU A 633 -18.54 -8.18 10.69
C LEU A 633 -19.51 -7.79 9.57
N ILE A 634 -19.52 -6.52 9.16
CA ILE A 634 -20.29 -6.02 8.02
C ILE A 634 -19.38 -5.59 6.85
N GLY A 635 -18.12 -6.06 6.84
CA GLY A 635 -17.16 -5.79 5.77
C GLY A 635 -16.51 -4.40 5.81
N ALA A 636 -16.74 -3.60 6.86
CA ALA A 636 -16.06 -2.31 7.02
C ALA A 636 -14.62 -2.48 7.52
N GLY A 637 -13.73 -1.60 7.04
CA GLY A 637 -12.29 -1.67 7.30
C GLY A 637 -11.70 -0.36 7.81
N GLY A 638 -10.37 -0.32 7.89
CA GLY A 638 -9.65 0.92 8.10
C GLY A 638 -9.74 1.84 6.89
N GLY A 639 -9.67 3.15 7.11
CA GLY A 639 -9.63 4.13 6.03
C GLY A 639 -8.26 4.19 5.37
N ASN A 640 -8.18 4.69 4.14
CA ASN A 640 -6.89 4.80 3.44
C ASN A 640 -6.06 5.98 3.94
N GLY A 641 -4.74 5.88 3.79
CA GLY A 641 -3.86 7.02 3.87
C GLY A 641 -4.02 7.96 2.67
N GLY A 642 -3.83 9.26 2.91
CA GLY A 642 -3.79 10.28 1.87
C GLY A 642 -2.47 10.28 1.11
N ALA A 643 -2.48 10.73 -0.14
CA ALA A 643 -1.26 10.93 -0.91
C ALA A 643 -0.40 12.05 -0.31
N GLY A 644 0.92 11.91 -0.36
CA GLY A 644 1.87 12.96 -0.04
C GLY A 644 1.85 14.07 -1.08
N GLY A 645 2.07 15.30 -0.64
CA GLY A 645 2.17 16.47 -1.49
C GLY A 645 3.51 16.51 -2.23
N ASN A 646 3.52 17.15 -3.38
CA ASN A 646 4.75 17.28 -4.18
C ASN A 646 5.63 18.40 -3.63
N GLY A 647 6.94 18.29 -3.76
CA GLY A 647 7.85 19.34 -3.32
C GLY A 647 9.08 19.53 -4.18
N VAL A 648 9.69 20.71 -4.04
CA VAL A 648 10.91 21.07 -4.77
C VAL A 648 12.14 20.39 -4.15
N ALA A 649 12.30 20.47 -2.84
CA ALA A 649 13.42 19.84 -2.14
C ALA A 649 13.14 18.37 -1.78
N ALA A 650 11.90 18.06 -1.44
CA ALA A 650 11.45 16.69 -1.20
C ALA A 650 9.94 16.60 -1.36
N GLY A 651 9.44 15.46 -1.84
CA GLY A 651 8.02 15.16 -1.73
C GLY A 651 7.63 14.86 -0.28
N GLY A 652 6.34 14.93 0.01
CA GLY A 652 5.77 14.47 1.26
C GLY A 652 5.56 12.96 1.24
N ALA A 653 5.76 12.29 2.37
CA ALA A 653 5.47 10.86 2.48
C ALA A 653 3.97 10.59 2.32
N GLY A 654 3.63 9.41 1.80
CA GLY A 654 2.26 8.92 1.83
C GLY A 654 1.77 8.66 3.25
N GLY A 655 0.50 8.95 3.52
CA GLY A 655 -0.13 8.64 4.80
C GLY A 655 -0.28 7.14 4.99
N ASN A 656 -0.18 6.64 6.22
CA ASN A 656 -0.44 5.22 6.48
C ASN A 656 -1.94 4.90 6.38
N GLY A 657 -2.26 3.69 5.95
CA GLY A 657 -3.61 3.14 6.05
C GLY A 657 -4.02 2.94 7.51
N GLY A 658 -5.30 3.17 7.78
CA GLY A 658 -5.91 2.91 9.07
C GLY A 658 -6.05 1.42 9.32
N ASN A 659 -5.93 1.00 10.58
CA ASN A 659 -6.20 -0.39 10.96
C ASN A 659 -7.69 -0.68 10.88
N ALA A 660 -8.04 -1.94 10.60
CA ALA A 660 -9.39 -2.43 10.71
C ALA A 660 -9.88 -2.49 12.18
N GLY A 661 -11.12 -2.96 12.34
CA GLY A 661 -11.73 -3.23 13.63
C GLY A 661 -11.05 -4.36 14.42
N LEU A 662 -11.52 -4.59 15.65
CA LEU A 662 -10.95 -5.59 16.55
C LEU A 662 -11.06 -7.01 15.99
N LEU A 663 -12.25 -7.41 15.51
CA LEU A 663 -12.52 -8.81 15.17
C LEU A 663 -12.27 -9.14 13.71
N ALA A 664 -12.66 -8.25 12.80
CA ALA A 664 -12.64 -8.52 11.38
C ALA A 664 -12.43 -7.23 10.58
N GLY A 665 -12.24 -7.40 9.26
CA GLY A 665 -12.26 -6.34 8.27
C GLY A 665 -10.87 -6.05 7.71
N PRO A 666 -10.79 -5.47 6.50
CA PRO A 666 -9.50 -5.21 5.88
C PRO A 666 -8.86 -3.95 6.45
N GLY A 667 -7.52 -3.94 6.47
CA GLY A 667 -6.77 -2.72 6.71
C GLY A 667 -6.91 -1.74 5.55
N GLY A 668 -6.81 -0.44 5.82
CA GLY A 668 -6.81 0.58 4.78
C GLY A 668 -5.52 0.59 3.98
N ALA A 669 -5.57 1.02 2.71
CA ALA A 669 -4.38 1.15 1.88
C ALA A 669 -3.50 2.33 2.35
N GLY A 670 -2.19 2.22 2.17
CA GLY A 670 -1.24 3.32 2.33
C GLY A 670 -1.35 4.32 1.18
N GLY A 671 -1.10 5.59 1.47
CA GLY A 671 -1.08 6.68 0.50
C GLY A 671 0.22 6.70 -0.31
N LEU A 672 0.19 7.32 -1.48
CA LEU A 672 1.38 7.45 -2.33
C LEU A 672 2.37 8.48 -1.78
N GLY A 673 3.66 8.27 -2.03
CA GLY A 673 4.68 9.30 -1.82
C GLY A 673 4.58 10.42 -2.87
N GLY A 674 4.87 11.66 -2.47
CA GLY A 674 4.88 12.83 -3.34
C GLY A 674 6.12 12.92 -4.24
N LEU A 675 5.97 13.64 -5.35
CA LEU A 675 7.04 13.97 -6.30
C LEU A 675 8.10 14.88 -5.67
N ASN A 676 9.37 14.61 -6.01
CA ASN A 676 10.50 15.51 -5.77
C ASN A 676 11.07 16.03 -7.11
N THR A 677 11.23 17.34 -7.27
CA THR A 677 11.80 17.93 -8.50
C THR A 677 13.28 18.33 -8.45
N GLN A 678 13.87 18.54 -7.26
CA GLN A 678 15.27 19.02 -7.14
C GLN A 678 16.09 18.36 -6.02
N GLY A 679 15.49 17.56 -5.13
CA GLY A 679 16.24 16.89 -4.06
C GLY A 679 16.75 15.49 -4.39
N ALA A 680 17.46 14.91 -3.41
CA ALA A 680 18.23 13.69 -3.57
C ALA A 680 17.40 12.39 -3.57
N THR A 681 16.20 12.39 -2.95
CA THR A 681 15.34 11.19 -2.81
C THR A 681 13.87 11.55 -3.01
N GLY A 682 13.12 10.69 -3.68
CA GLY A 682 11.67 10.73 -3.74
C GLY A 682 11.06 10.34 -2.39
N ALA A 683 9.80 10.74 -2.15
CA ALA A 683 9.17 10.47 -0.86
C ALA A 683 8.66 9.03 -0.76
N PRO A 684 8.72 8.38 0.41
CA PRO A 684 8.21 7.03 0.56
C PRO A 684 6.68 6.97 0.50
N GLY A 685 6.16 5.84 0.05
CA GLY A 685 4.75 5.50 0.19
C GLY A 685 4.39 5.16 1.65
N GLY A 686 3.12 5.34 2.00
CA GLY A 686 2.60 4.99 3.31
C GLY A 686 2.42 3.48 3.48
N ALA A 687 2.56 2.99 4.70
CA ALA A 687 2.30 1.58 5.01
C ALA A 687 0.80 1.27 4.96
N GLY A 688 0.46 0.04 4.60
CA GLY A 688 -0.89 -0.48 4.70
C GLY A 688 -1.31 -0.74 6.15
N GLY A 689 -2.59 -0.54 6.43
CA GLY A 689 -3.18 -0.81 7.74
C GLY A 689 -3.29 -2.30 8.03
N ARG A 690 -3.30 -2.68 9.31
CA ARG A 690 -3.52 -4.07 9.71
C ARG A 690 -5.01 -4.44 9.61
N ALA A 691 -5.27 -5.70 9.28
CA ALA A 691 -6.60 -6.29 9.35
C ALA A 691 -7.08 -6.52 10.79
N GLY A 692 -8.33 -6.95 10.93
CA GLY A 692 -8.89 -7.37 12.22
C GLY A 692 -8.29 -8.69 12.71
N LEU A 693 -8.45 -9.00 13.99
CA LEU A 693 -7.78 -10.13 14.63
C LEU A 693 -8.11 -11.48 13.98
N LEU A 694 -9.38 -11.75 13.67
CA LEU A 694 -9.81 -13.07 13.15
C LEU A 694 -9.83 -13.10 11.63
N PHE A 695 -10.40 -12.08 10.98
CA PHE A 695 -10.67 -12.08 9.54
C PHE A 695 -10.25 -10.76 8.89
N GLY A 696 -9.92 -10.81 7.61
CA GLY A 696 -9.65 -9.65 6.77
C GLY A 696 -8.23 -9.58 6.25
N SER A 697 -8.08 -9.00 5.07
CA SER A 697 -6.77 -8.79 4.45
C SER A 697 -6.06 -7.57 5.01
N GLY A 698 -4.73 -7.65 5.12
CA GLY A 698 -3.93 -6.45 5.38
C GLY A 698 -4.13 -5.43 4.26
N GLY A 699 -4.03 -4.15 4.59
CA GLY A 699 -4.06 -3.08 3.58
C GLY A 699 -2.78 -3.07 2.75
N ASP A 700 -2.87 -2.66 1.50
CA ASP A 700 -1.69 -2.55 0.63
C ASP A 700 -0.83 -1.35 1.03
N GLY A 701 0.48 -1.44 0.82
CA GLY A 701 1.38 -0.30 0.92
C GLY A 701 1.23 0.64 -0.28
N GLY A 702 1.40 1.93 -0.04
CA GLY A 702 1.37 2.94 -1.11
C GLY A 702 2.64 2.95 -1.93
N ALA A 703 2.56 3.35 -3.20
CA ALA A 703 3.76 3.48 -4.03
C ALA A 703 4.65 4.65 -3.58
N GLY A 704 5.96 4.50 -3.79
CA GLY A 704 6.93 5.56 -3.59
C GLY A 704 6.81 6.67 -4.63
N GLY A 705 7.18 7.88 -4.24
CA GLY A 705 7.16 9.07 -5.09
C GLY A 705 8.29 9.09 -6.11
N LEU A 706 8.01 9.69 -7.26
CA LEU A 706 9.00 9.98 -8.31
C LEU A 706 10.03 11.01 -7.81
N SER A 707 11.30 10.86 -8.24
CA SER A 707 12.31 11.91 -8.16
C SER A 707 12.88 12.24 -9.53
N THR A 708 12.88 13.52 -9.91
CA THR A 708 13.51 13.96 -11.17
C THR A 708 14.99 14.31 -11.03
N ALA A 709 15.50 14.39 -9.80
CA ALA A 709 16.88 14.82 -9.53
C ALA A 709 17.72 13.77 -8.77
N GLY A 710 17.10 12.73 -8.22
CA GLY A 710 17.79 11.73 -7.43
C GLY A 710 17.08 10.38 -7.43
N THR A 711 17.23 9.63 -6.33
CA THR A 711 16.67 8.29 -6.19
C THR A 711 15.15 8.33 -6.06
N GLY A 712 14.45 7.35 -6.61
CA GLY A 712 13.01 7.21 -6.41
C GLY A 712 12.66 6.90 -4.94
N GLY A 713 11.46 7.27 -4.50
CA GLY A 713 10.99 6.97 -3.15
C GLY A 713 10.70 5.49 -2.95
N ALA A 714 10.90 4.97 -1.74
CA ALA A 714 10.57 3.58 -1.43
C ALA A 714 9.04 3.35 -1.42
N GLY A 715 8.60 2.16 -1.82
CA GLY A 715 7.23 1.71 -1.59
C GLY A 715 6.95 1.47 -0.11
N GLY A 716 5.71 1.69 0.32
CA GLY A 716 5.24 1.39 1.66
C GLY A 716 5.07 -0.12 1.87
N SER A 717 5.21 -0.61 3.10
CA SER A 717 4.98 -2.02 3.40
C SER A 717 3.49 -2.36 3.44
N GLY A 718 3.17 -3.62 3.13
CA GLY A 718 1.83 -4.18 3.29
C GLY A 718 1.47 -4.45 4.75
N GLY A 719 0.17 -4.33 5.07
CA GLY A 719 -0.38 -4.58 6.39
C GLY A 719 -0.47 -6.06 6.75
N GLY A 720 -0.43 -6.37 8.05
CA GLY A 720 -0.65 -7.75 8.53
C GLY A 720 -2.10 -8.21 8.37
N ALA A 721 -2.30 -9.49 8.09
CA ALA A 721 -3.61 -10.12 7.95
C ALA A 721 -4.22 -10.54 9.30
N GLY A 722 -5.52 -10.88 9.27
CA GLY A 722 -6.17 -11.60 10.36
C GLY A 722 -5.71 -13.05 10.51
N LEU A 723 -6.17 -13.72 11.56
CA LEU A 723 -5.76 -15.08 11.88
C LEU A 723 -6.26 -16.12 10.87
N LEU A 724 -7.48 -16.01 10.35
CA LEU A 724 -8.18 -17.07 9.64
C LEU A 724 -8.56 -16.66 8.22
N PHE A 725 -8.20 -17.48 7.24
CA PHE A 725 -8.54 -17.32 5.81
C PHE A 725 -8.24 -15.91 5.27
N SER A 726 -7.10 -15.35 5.67
CA SER A 726 -6.79 -13.94 5.49
C SER A 726 -5.40 -13.76 4.87
N GLY A 727 -5.28 -12.88 3.87
CA GLY A 727 -4.00 -12.60 3.21
C GLY A 727 -3.31 -11.34 3.73
N GLY A 728 -1.98 -11.35 3.78
CA GLY A 728 -1.21 -10.14 4.05
C GLY A 728 -1.42 -9.10 2.95
N GLY A 729 -1.33 -7.82 3.30
CA GLY A 729 -1.37 -6.72 2.34
C GLY A 729 -0.15 -6.75 1.42
N ILE A 730 -0.31 -6.26 0.20
CA ILE A 730 0.79 -6.19 -0.77
C ILE A 730 1.71 -5.02 -0.43
N GLY A 731 3.02 -5.15 -0.68
CA GLY A 731 3.96 -4.04 -0.60
C GLY A 731 3.81 -3.07 -1.78
N GLY A 732 3.93 -1.77 -1.53
CA GLY A 732 3.84 -0.74 -2.57
C GLY A 732 5.05 -0.77 -3.51
N SER A 733 4.87 -0.35 -4.76
CA SER A 733 5.99 -0.25 -5.71
C SER A 733 6.92 0.91 -5.36
N GLY A 734 8.21 0.77 -5.66
CA GLY A 734 9.17 1.87 -5.60
C GLY A 734 8.89 2.95 -6.66
N GLY A 735 9.25 4.18 -6.35
CA GLY A 735 9.12 5.33 -7.25
C GLY A 735 10.22 5.37 -8.30
N PHE A 736 9.99 6.09 -9.40
CA PHE A 736 11.00 6.25 -10.44
C PHE A 736 12.12 7.21 -10.00
N GLY A 737 13.37 6.92 -10.37
CA GLY A 737 14.52 7.81 -10.19
C GLY A 737 15.05 8.27 -11.54
N ALA A 738 14.89 9.55 -11.89
CA ALA A 738 15.38 10.03 -13.18
C ALA A 738 16.92 10.04 -13.23
N ASN A 739 17.53 10.71 -12.26
CA ASN A 739 18.98 10.94 -12.21
C ASN A 739 19.69 10.16 -11.09
N GLY A 740 18.97 9.31 -10.38
CA GLY A 740 19.51 8.35 -9.43
C GLY A 740 18.82 7.00 -9.58
N ASP A 741 19.00 6.14 -8.60
CA ASP A 741 18.44 4.79 -8.62
C ASP A 741 16.92 4.80 -8.50
N GLY A 742 16.28 3.76 -8.98
CA GLY A 742 14.87 3.52 -8.69
C GLY A 742 14.65 3.28 -7.19
N GLY A 743 13.48 3.66 -6.70
CA GLY A 743 13.10 3.42 -5.31
C GLY A 743 12.93 1.93 -5.03
N THR A 744 13.19 1.48 -3.82
CA THR A 744 12.95 0.07 -3.46
C THR A 744 11.45 -0.22 -3.37
N GLY A 745 11.03 -1.43 -3.73
CA GLY A 745 9.69 -1.92 -3.43
C GLY A 745 9.48 -2.13 -1.93
N GLY A 746 8.23 -1.98 -1.48
CA GLY A 746 7.85 -2.26 -0.10
C GLY A 746 7.68 -3.75 0.17
N ASP A 747 7.93 -4.18 1.41
CA ASP A 747 7.72 -5.57 1.79
C ASP A 747 6.21 -5.92 1.87
N GLY A 748 5.88 -7.17 1.57
CA GLY A 748 4.55 -7.72 1.77
C GLY A 748 4.22 -7.98 3.24
N GLY A 749 2.94 -7.88 3.58
CA GLY A 749 2.41 -8.12 4.90
C GLY A 749 2.38 -9.61 5.27
N ASN A 750 2.53 -9.92 6.56
CA ASN A 750 2.47 -11.31 7.04
C ASN A 750 1.02 -11.78 7.24
N ALA A 751 0.78 -13.08 7.00
CA ALA A 751 -0.45 -13.75 7.40
C ALA A 751 -0.43 -14.24 8.85
N GLY A 752 -1.61 -14.59 9.38
CA GLY A 752 -1.80 -15.08 10.74
C GLY A 752 -1.68 -16.60 10.90
N LEU A 753 -2.80 -17.30 11.11
CA LEU A 753 -2.85 -18.76 11.34
C LEU A 753 -3.08 -19.53 10.03
N LEU A 754 -4.10 -19.12 9.27
CA LEU A 754 -4.51 -19.68 7.99
C LEU A 754 -4.55 -18.57 6.94
N GLY A 755 -3.67 -18.62 5.95
CA GLY A 755 -3.64 -17.63 4.88
C GLY A 755 -2.25 -17.37 4.33
N SER A 756 -2.20 -16.64 3.23
CA SER A 756 -0.97 -16.39 2.46
C SER A 756 -0.34 -15.05 2.83
N GLY A 757 0.99 -15.00 2.83
CA GLY A 757 1.71 -13.74 2.92
C GLY A 757 1.39 -12.83 1.72
N GLY A 758 1.47 -11.52 1.93
CA GLY A 758 1.32 -10.54 0.85
C GLY A 758 2.55 -10.52 -0.06
N GLY A 759 2.35 -10.24 -1.34
CA GLY A 759 3.48 -10.06 -2.28
C GLY A 759 4.29 -8.82 -1.95
N GLY A 760 5.60 -8.87 -2.20
CA GLY A 760 6.46 -7.70 -2.18
C GLY A 760 6.20 -6.78 -3.37
N GLY A 761 6.38 -5.48 -3.16
CA GLY A 761 6.22 -4.47 -4.22
C GLY A 761 7.36 -4.51 -5.22
N ALA A 762 7.08 -4.15 -6.47
CA ALA A 762 8.13 -4.01 -7.48
C ALA A 762 9.09 -2.85 -7.14
N GLY A 763 10.36 -3.00 -7.49
CA GLY A 763 11.31 -1.90 -7.48
C GLY A 763 10.98 -0.86 -8.54
N GLY A 764 11.28 0.40 -8.24
CA GLY A 764 11.09 1.52 -9.15
C GLY A 764 12.07 1.47 -10.32
N ALA A 765 11.62 1.91 -11.49
CA ALA A 765 12.51 2.06 -12.64
C ALA A 765 13.44 3.29 -12.48
N SER A 766 14.53 3.31 -13.23
CA SER A 766 15.45 4.46 -13.27
C SER A 766 15.72 4.94 -14.70
N GLY A 767 16.03 6.22 -14.80
CA GLY A 767 16.48 6.87 -16.03
C GLY A 767 17.97 6.67 -16.27
N PHE A 768 18.82 7.01 -15.28
CA PHE A 768 20.28 6.97 -15.39
C PHE A 768 21.00 6.19 -14.26
N GLY A 769 20.35 5.96 -13.11
CA GLY A 769 20.88 5.13 -12.03
C GLY A 769 20.49 3.65 -12.18
N ASP A 770 20.73 2.86 -11.15
CA ASP A 770 20.33 1.45 -11.13
C ASP A 770 18.83 1.29 -10.86
N GLY A 771 18.26 0.16 -11.25
CA GLY A 771 16.89 -0.16 -10.91
C GLY A 771 16.72 -0.37 -9.42
N GLY A 772 15.56 0.03 -8.87
CA GLY A 772 15.26 -0.21 -7.47
C GLY A 772 15.11 -1.70 -7.18
N THR A 773 15.50 -2.15 -5.98
CA THR A 773 15.28 -3.55 -5.59
C THR A 773 13.79 -3.83 -5.37
N GLY A 774 13.34 -5.04 -5.66
CA GLY A 774 12.00 -5.50 -5.29
C GLY A 774 11.88 -5.73 -3.78
N GLY A 775 10.69 -5.51 -3.24
CA GLY A 775 10.38 -5.77 -1.83
C GLY A 775 10.24 -7.26 -1.55
N ASN A 776 10.44 -7.66 -0.29
CA ASN A 776 10.32 -9.07 0.08
C ASN A 776 8.85 -9.49 0.19
N GLY A 777 8.58 -10.77 -0.04
CA GLY A 777 7.29 -11.37 0.21
C GLY A 777 7.03 -11.59 1.70
N GLY A 778 5.77 -11.42 2.11
CA GLY A 778 5.32 -11.64 3.47
C GLY A 778 5.32 -13.11 3.86
N LYS A 779 5.43 -13.39 5.17
CA LYS A 779 5.35 -14.75 5.69
C LYS A 779 3.93 -15.32 5.60
N ALA A 780 3.85 -16.62 5.38
CA ALA A 780 2.59 -17.35 5.39
C ALA A 780 2.00 -17.51 6.80
N GLY A 781 0.77 -18.02 6.84
CA GLY A 781 0.12 -18.44 8.07
C GLY A 781 0.85 -19.59 8.77
N LEU A 782 0.74 -19.64 10.09
CA LEU A 782 1.45 -20.60 10.94
C LEU A 782 1.11 -22.07 10.61
N LEU A 783 -0.14 -22.37 10.23
CA LEU A 783 -0.63 -23.74 10.03
C LEU A 783 -0.76 -24.08 8.55
N VAL A 784 -1.47 -23.24 7.81
CA VAL A 784 -1.72 -23.44 6.37
C VAL A 784 -1.60 -22.11 5.65
N GLY A 785 -0.79 -22.08 4.60
CA GLY A 785 -0.74 -20.97 3.67
C GLY A 785 0.62 -20.82 3.01
N ASN A 786 0.65 -20.08 1.91
CA ASN A 786 1.86 -19.90 1.13
C ASN A 786 2.56 -18.58 1.49
N GLY A 787 3.88 -18.57 1.37
CA GLY A 787 4.65 -17.34 1.49
C GLY A 787 4.34 -16.40 0.34
N GLY A 788 4.35 -15.09 0.57
CA GLY A 788 4.15 -14.12 -0.50
C GLY A 788 5.32 -14.15 -1.49
N ALA A 789 5.06 -13.89 -2.77
CA ALA A 789 6.14 -13.73 -3.75
C ALA A 789 6.97 -12.46 -3.46
N GLY A 790 8.27 -12.51 -3.72
CA GLY A 790 9.12 -11.32 -3.75
C GLY A 790 8.78 -10.43 -4.96
N GLY A 791 8.92 -9.13 -4.79
CA GLY A 791 8.69 -8.15 -5.86
C GLY A 791 9.78 -8.21 -6.92
N ALA A 792 9.43 -7.92 -8.17
CA ALA A 792 10.43 -7.79 -9.24
C ALA A 792 11.33 -6.56 -9.00
N GLY A 793 12.58 -6.63 -9.46
CA GLY A 793 13.47 -5.46 -9.51
C GLY A 793 13.06 -4.48 -10.60
N GLY A 794 13.40 -3.21 -10.40
CA GLY A 794 13.12 -2.13 -11.33
C GLY A 794 14.00 -2.17 -12.58
N GLY A 795 13.44 -1.76 -13.73
CA GLY A 795 14.18 -1.64 -14.98
C GLY A 795 15.01 -0.36 -15.06
N ALA A 796 16.19 -0.44 -15.67
CA ALA A 796 17.14 0.67 -15.82
C ALA A 796 17.85 0.61 -17.17
N ILE A 797 18.46 1.73 -17.60
CA ILE A 797 19.51 1.68 -18.62
C ILE A 797 20.85 1.20 -18.04
N ALA A 798 21.09 1.47 -16.74
CA ALA A 798 22.24 1.00 -15.98
C ALA A 798 21.98 -0.42 -15.46
N ALA A 799 22.43 -0.79 -14.25
CA ALA A 799 22.14 -2.12 -13.74
C ALA A 799 20.66 -2.27 -13.38
N GLY A 800 20.08 -3.42 -13.68
CA GLY A 800 18.73 -3.74 -13.24
C GLY A 800 18.67 -3.92 -11.73
N GLY A 801 17.53 -3.60 -11.12
CA GLY A 801 17.34 -3.81 -9.69
C GLY A 801 17.28 -5.29 -9.33
N ALA A 802 17.75 -5.67 -8.14
CA ALA A 802 17.58 -7.06 -7.69
C ALA A 802 16.11 -7.37 -7.37
N GLY A 803 15.67 -8.61 -7.60
CA GLY A 803 14.38 -9.09 -7.15
C GLY A 803 14.34 -9.35 -5.64
N GLY A 804 13.17 -9.18 -5.05
CA GLY A 804 12.94 -9.40 -3.62
C GLY A 804 12.91 -10.88 -3.24
N ILE A 805 13.15 -11.18 -1.96
CA ILE A 805 13.12 -12.56 -1.45
C ILE A 805 11.66 -13.01 -1.27
N GLY A 806 11.35 -14.26 -1.61
CA GLY A 806 10.05 -14.87 -1.35
C GLY A 806 9.81 -15.16 0.13
N GLY A 807 8.57 -15.01 0.57
CA GLY A 807 8.14 -15.25 1.94
C GLY A 807 8.19 -16.72 2.35
N THR A 808 8.35 -16.98 3.65
CA THR A 808 8.43 -18.35 4.18
C THR A 808 7.06 -18.90 4.58
N ALA A 809 6.78 -20.17 4.27
CA ALA A 809 5.73 -20.95 4.92
C ALA A 809 6.26 -21.68 6.16
N LEU A 810 5.37 -22.09 7.08
CA LEU A 810 5.79 -22.79 8.30
C LEU A 810 5.42 -24.28 8.31
N LEU A 811 4.13 -24.64 8.34
CA LEU A 811 3.70 -26.03 8.52
C LEU A 811 3.24 -26.67 7.20
N ILE A 812 2.12 -26.19 6.63
CA ILE A 812 1.62 -26.60 5.31
C ILE A 812 1.57 -25.38 4.41
N GLY A 813 2.23 -25.44 3.26
CA GLY A 813 2.28 -24.33 2.31
C GLY A 813 3.56 -24.30 1.50
N THR A 814 3.52 -23.67 0.34
CA THR A 814 4.72 -23.39 -0.45
C THR A 814 5.43 -22.15 0.08
N GLY A 815 6.75 -22.13 -0.01
CA GLY A 815 7.48 -20.87 0.12
C GLY A 815 7.15 -19.97 -1.07
N GLY A 816 7.13 -18.66 -0.89
CA GLY A 816 6.88 -17.73 -1.98
C GLY A 816 8.03 -17.72 -2.99
N ASN A 817 7.74 -17.50 -4.27
CA ASN A 817 8.80 -17.34 -5.27
C ASN A 817 9.62 -16.08 -4.99
N GLY A 818 10.91 -16.13 -5.30
CA GLY A 818 11.74 -14.93 -5.37
C GLY A 818 11.32 -14.06 -6.56
N GLY A 819 11.46 -12.75 -6.40
CA GLY A 819 11.21 -11.79 -7.45
C GLY A 819 12.28 -11.87 -8.54
N ASN A 820 11.88 -11.62 -9.78
CA ASN A 820 12.82 -11.51 -10.88
C ASN A 820 13.71 -10.26 -10.76
N GLY A 821 14.91 -10.31 -11.31
CA GLY A 821 15.75 -9.15 -11.55
C GLY A 821 15.11 -8.17 -12.54
N GLY A 822 15.45 -6.91 -12.38
CA GLY A 822 15.08 -5.85 -13.31
C GLY A 822 15.92 -5.91 -14.58
N THR A 823 15.37 -5.42 -15.69
CA THR A 823 16.11 -5.29 -16.95
C THR A 823 17.19 -4.21 -16.81
N GLY A 824 18.41 -4.48 -17.26
CA GLY A 824 19.52 -3.53 -17.27
C GLY A 824 20.79 -4.14 -17.83
N ALA A 825 21.88 -3.38 -17.82
CA ALA A 825 23.22 -3.81 -18.23
C ALA A 825 24.23 -3.58 -17.09
N PRO A 826 24.50 -4.59 -16.24
CA PRO A 826 23.94 -5.94 -16.26
C PRO A 826 22.49 -6.03 -15.74
N PRO A 827 21.75 -7.11 -16.05
CA PRO A 827 20.46 -7.38 -15.42
C PRO A 827 20.61 -7.54 -13.90
N GLY A 828 19.54 -7.25 -13.17
CA GLY A 828 19.52 -7.41 -11.72
C GLY A 828 19.55 -8.89 -11.32
N ASN A 829 19.99 -9.20 -10.11
CA ASN A 829 19.93 -10.59 -9.64
C ASN A 829 18.48 -10.96 -9.28
N GLY A 830 18.07 -12.20 -9.57
CA GLY A 830 16.83 -12.75 -9.04
C GLY A 830 16.90 -12.94 -7.52
N GLY A 831 15.77 -12.70 -6.84
CA GLY A 831 15.64 -12.95 -5.41
C GLY A 831 15.55 -14.44 -5.09
N SER A 832 15.91 -14.84 -3.87
CA SER A 832 15.76 -16.24 -3.45
C SER A 832 14.29 -16.57 -3.19
N GLY A 833 13.91 -17.82 -3.48
CA GLY A 833 12.63 -18.38 -3.06
C GLY A 833 12.59 -18.59 -1.53
N GLY A 834 11.40 -18.44 -0.95
CA GLY A 834 11.17 -18.67 0.47
C GLY A 834 11.16 -20.16 0.82
N ALA A 835 11.36 -20.47 2.10
CA ALA A 835 11.24 -21.84 2.60
C ALA A 835 9.78 -22.33 2.56
N GLY A 836 9.58 -23.60 2.19
CA GLY A 836 8.29 -24.28 2.23
C GLY A 836 7.91 -24.81 3.61
N GLY A 837 6.69 -25.32 3.73
CA GLY A 837 6.16 -25.86 4.97
C GLY A 837 6.87 -27.15 5.42
N LEU A 838 7.14 -27.25 6.72
CA LEU A 838 7.83 -28.36 7.36
C LEU A 838 7.15 -29.72 7.13
N LEU A 839 5.81 -29.72 7.04
CA LEU A 839 5.03 -30.94 6.84
C LEU A 839 4.73 -31.17 5.36
N LEU A 840 4.30 -30.13 4.65
CA LEU A 840 3.94 -30.23 3.25
C LEU A 840 4.10 -28.89 2.53
N GLY A 841 4.90 -28.90 1.47
CA GLY A 841 4.99 -27.82 0.49
C GLY A 841 6.43 -27.50 0.14
N PRO A 842 6.77 -27.37 -1.15
CA PRO A 842 8.14 -27.09 -1.58
C PRO A 842 8.55 -25.65 -1.26
N ASN A 843 9.86 -25.42 -1.27
CA ASN A 843 10.43 -24.07 -1.30
C ASN A 843 9.95 -23.33 -2.55
N GLY A 844 9.93 -22.01 -2.44
CA GLY A 844 9.69 -21.14 -3.58
C GLY A 844 10.82 -21.24 -4.61
N ILE A 845 10.49 -20.90 -5.85
CA ILE A 845 11.44 -20.87 -6.95
C ILE A 845 12.22 -19.56 -6.87
N ASN A 846 13.53 -19.61 -7.06
CA ASN A 846 14.34 -18.38 -7.16
C ASN A 846 13.92 -17.56 -8.37
N GLY A 847 13.98 -16.24 -8.24
CA GLY A 847 13.81 -15.34 -9.36
C GLY A 847 14.90 -15.54 -10.41
N LEU A 848 14.56 -15.16 -11.64
CA LEU A 848 15.50 -15.12 -12.75
C LEU A 848 16.22 -13.77 -12.78
N PRO A 849 17.48 -13.71 -13.22
CA PRO A 849 18.21 -12.45 -13.42
C PRO A 849 17.69 -11.63 -14.60
#